data_AF-A0A507FHR7-F1
#
_entry.id   AF-A0A507FHR7-F1
#
_cell.length_a   1.000
_cell.length_b   1.000
_cell.length_c   1.000
_cell.angle_alpha   90.00
_cell.angle_beta   90.00
_cell.angle_gamma   90.00
#
_symmetry.space_group_name_H-M   'P 1'
#
loop_
_entity.id
_entity.type
_entity.pdbx_description
1 polymer ?
#
loop_
_entity_poly.entity_id
_entity_poly.type
_entity_poly.pdbx_seq_one_letter_code
_entity_poly.pdbx_strand_id
1 'polypeptide(L)'
;MRSPSKLTRVIAAQWQHALIVLIITLLVLDNLDAFGLNLFSWSPLTNPESDAYNKISLEDAELLYASHSAVTKQEKSADINGFRRWLAFATANGCSTNLTESYAQIYRDLEPWRETGISPKVAEDMKHQMFISMARIDRYGQLHLDNPKNPAVREIVGPVAHILKGSVTGKNLWIPVNILDEPRVVPADIQDAAAPANYTGIDQVFQLSQCYRNTYPPEMRKIHGFFSGPDSFSMFRMAAPVFSQTKLTPCHWDFIFPRGHHLEVAIKPVVDPVPWKEKKAVLFWRGSTTGGSYRWGKPWTEYPRTRLIAWGLEYEQKHPGSTFDAGLIEHPIFQKKAINNTQLRVDVGFSSFSQYDATAAHRVYTTYGGLKQRVSFEQMLNFKYLIVLDGNTWPGRLQAYLATNSVILYNGIFTDFFNWRLVPMVHYVPVKLDYSDLEERLLWLMTHDEEARQIVENAQRLMREVNRVQALQCYSGLLLMEYAALHGKNLCLLSVTTITSVVLLLLWRPLGLFVVNDGTFEEEPSLAADLYKSHGQLTKDHSPPPGFAAWVSFARANKCSVNLTSAYKQIYTDLEPWRDGRARLEHVRNAAQFDRIQITRIDASQRVHTSRAAVIDALQPVAHLLKYTPTQQVWIAVNILDEPRVVWPDTNTASEVYTDMADVVKSNQCLRNTLSESERLLHGFFTSPATFAALNLEHVPVFSQTKISPCYRDVLFPRDHHLEAVKLAESASDPIPWERKKRVLFWRGSTTGGRFDSNVPWRQYPRSRLVKWGLEYASKHPGAVFDAGVTENIATLENEQLMVDVGFHHVNDAVVLNDVETEYGGTKSHVSFEKMLQFKYLIVLDGNTWPGRLQGYLQTNSVILYNGIFTDYYNWRLEPMVHYVPLKLDFSDLEEKLEWLMTHDDEARRISENARSLMAEVNRMSALHCYAGLLLLEYAALFHS
;
A
#
# COMPACT_ATOMS: atom_id res chain seq x y z
N MET A 1 -36.87 -63.57 45.64
CA MET A 1 -35.57 -63.24 44.98
C MET A 1 -35.49 -64.10 43.73
N ARG A 2 -35.46 -63.59 42.50
CA ARG A 2 -34.46 -62.69 41.91
C ARG A 2 -35.11 -61.58 41.06
N SER A 3 -34.42 -60.45 41.00
CA SER A 3 -34.85 -59.18 40.41
C SER A 3 -34.96 -59.21 38.87
N PRO A 4 -35.82 -58.38 38.27
CA PRO A 4 -35.81 -58.17 36.83
C PRO A 4 -34.59 -57.35 36.42
N SER A 5 -34.04 -57.67 35.25
CA SER A 5 -32.78 -57.14 34.71
C SER A 5 -32.85 -55.64 34.40
N LYS A 6 -31.69 -54.97 34.43
CA LYS A 6 -31.47 -53.53 34.18
C LYS A 6 -32.04 -53.02 32.84
N LEU A 7 -32.33 -53.88 31.87
CA LEU A 7 -32.86 -53.50 30.56
C LEU A 7 -34.33 -53.03 30.63
N THR A 8 -35.12 -53.61 31.53
CA THR A 8 -36.56 -53.29 31.70
C THR A 8 -36.83 -51.93 32.34
N ARG A 9 -35.87 -51.36 33.10
CA ARG A 9 -36.01 -50.03 33.71
C ARG A 9 -35.64 -48.88 32.76
N VAL A 10 -34.81 -49.13 31.75
CA VAL A 10 -34.38 -48.12 30.77
C VAL A 10 -35.46 -47.90 29.70
N ILE A 11 -36.17 -48.96 29.31
CA ILE A 11 -37.25 -48.86 28.33
C ILE A 11 -38.47 -48.12 28.92
N ALA A 12 -38.82 -48.34 30.20
CA ALA A 12 -39.92 -47.62 30.85
C ALA A 12 -39.68 -46.11 31.03
N ALA A 13 -38.43 -45.68 31.23
CA ALA A 13 -38.08 -44.27 31.43
C ALA A 13 -38.06 -43.45 30.12
N GLN A 14 -37.80 -44.11 28.98
CA GLN A 14 -37.82 -43.47 27.65
C GLN A 14 -39.24 -43.24 27.12
N TRP A 15 -40.20 -44.10 27.47
CA TRP A 15 -41.61 -43.91 27.09
C TRP A 15 -42.32 -42.82 27.91
N GLN A 16 -41.91 -42.57 29.15
CA GLN A 16 -42.47 -41.45 29.95
C GLN A 16 -42.01 -40.08 29.46
N HIS A 17 -40.78 -39.93 28.95
CA HIS A 17 -40.29 -38.66 28.42
C HIS A 17 -40.90 -38.29 27.06
N ALA A 18 -41.13 -39.27 26.19
CA ALA A 18 -41.78 -39.05 24.90
C ALA A 18 -43.26 -38.61 25.07
N LEU A 19 -43.96 -39.16 26.08
CA LEU A 19 -45.35 -38.80 26.38
C LEU A 19 -45.47 -37.38 26.98
N ILE A 20 -44.52 -36.96 27.82
CA ILE A 20 -44.48 -35.61 28.40
C ILE A 20 -44.19 -34.56 27.33
N VAL A 21 -43.27 -34.84 26.40
CA VAL A 21 -42.97 -33.93 25.29
C VAL A 21 -44.17 -33.79 24.35
N LEU A 22 -44.89 -34.89 24.05
CA LEU A 22 -46.08 -34.85 23.20
C LEU A 22 -47.24 -34.05 23.84
N ILE A 23 -47.43 -34.16 25.16
CA ILE A 23 -48.46 -33.42 25.90
C ILE A 23 -48.12 -31.92 25.97
N ILE A 24 -46.84 -31.56 26.12
CA ILE A 24 -46.39 -30.15 26.12
C ILE A 24 -46.51 -29.54 24.73
N THR A 25 -46.22 -30.29 23.66
CA THR A 25 -46.39 -29.79 22.28
C THR A 25 -47.87 -29.61 21.91
N LEU A 26 -48.77 -30.46 22.41
CA LEU A 26 -50.21 -30.32 22.19
C LEU A 26 -50.82 -29.17 23.01
N LEU A 27 -50.30 -28.88 24.22
CA LEU A 27 -50.75 -27.74 25.03
C LEU A 27 -50.27 -26.37 24.51
N VAL A 28 -49.22 -26.33 23.69
CA VAL A 28 -48.68 -25.10 23.07
C VAL A 28 -49.35 -24.78 21.73
N LEU A 29 -49.96 -25.78 21.08
CA LEU A 29 -50.65 -25.60 19.79
C LEU A 29 -52.13 -25.20 19.91
N ASP A 30 -52.73 -25.25 21.10
CA ASP A 30 -54.13 -24.85 21.36
C ASP A 30 -54.30 -23.37 21.77
N ASN A 31 -53.27 -22.51 21.71
CA ASN A 31 -53.33 -21.12 22.20
C ASN A 31 -52.97 -20.02 21.18
N LEU A 32 -53.09 -20.27 19.88
CA LEU A 32 -52.79 -19.30 18.81
C LEU A 32 -54.01 -18.83 18.01
N ASP A 33 -55.15 -18.60 18.68
CA ASP A 33 -56.37 -18.01 18.08
C ASP A 33 -56.90 -16.79 18.86
N ALA A 34 -56.01 -16.02 19.49
CA ALA A 34 -56.36 -14.76 20.11
C ALA A 34 -55.24 -13.75 19.90
N PHE A 35 -55.36 -12.88 18.90
CA PHE A 35 -55.01 -11.44 18.96
C PHE A 35 -55.22 -10.85 17.56
N GLY A 36 -56.48 -10.53 17.26
CA GLY A 36 -56.94 -9.93 16.02
C GLY A 36 -56.40 -8.51 15.78
N LEU A 37 -56.17 -8.22 14.50
CA LEU A 37 -55.85 -6.90 13.97
C LEU A 37 -57.06 -5.96 14.08
N ASN A 38 -56.81 -4.66 14.34
CA ASN A 38 -57.75 -3.62 13.96
C ASN A 38 -57.05 -2.30 13.57
N LEU A 39 -57.62 -1.66 12.54
CA LEU A 39 -57.17 -0.47 11.82
C LEU A 39 -57.84 0.81 12.36
N PHE A 40 -57.16 1.95 12.11
CA PHE A 40 -57.60 3.38 12.18
C PHE A 40 -57.74 4.09 13.54
N SER A 41 -56.94 5.16 13.75
CA SER A 41 -57.43 6.55 13.91
C SER A 41 -56.28 7.58 14.04
N TRP A 42 -56.55 8.83 13.65
CA TRP A 42 -55.65 9.97 13.39
C TRP A 42 -55.08 10.74 14.63
N SER A 43 -54.02 11.50 14.30
CA SER A 43 -53.16 12.55 14.94
C SER A 43 -53.85 13.64 15.84
N PRO A 44 -53.16 14.67 16.47
CA PRO A 44 -51.82 15.23 16.19
C PRO A 44 -50.96 15.88 17.34
N LEU A 45 -49.70 16.28 16.99
CA LEU A 45 -48.77 17.29 17.59
C LEU A 45 -48.09 16.95 18.95
N THR A 46 -46.77 17.03 19.18
CA THR A 46 -45.76 18.07 18.84
C THR A 46 -44.28 17.57 18.87
N ASN A 47 -43.53 17.80 17.77
CA ASN A 47 -42.12 18.26 17.56
C ASN A 47 -40.89 17.80 18.43
N PRO A 48 -39.63 17.96 17.96
CA PRO A 48 -38.80 16.84 17.46
C PRO A 48 -37.37 16.78 18.08
N GLU A 49 -36.74 15.61 18.15
CA GLU A 49 -35.29 15.40 17.89
C GLU A 49 -34.87 13.93 18.12
N SER A 50 -34.09 13.42 17.16
CA SER A 50 -33.27 12.20 17.13
C SER A 50 -33.92 10.83 17.40
N ASP A 51 -34.36 10.14 16.33
CA ASP A 51 -34.40 8.67 16.29
C ASP A 51 -34.45 8.17 14.83
N ALA A 52 -33.35 8.37 14.08
CA ALA A 52 -33.20 7.86 12.71
C ALA A 52 -32.08 6.82 12.53
N TYR A 53 -31.55 6.26 13.62
CA TYR A 53 -30.48 5.25 13.55
C TYR A 53 -30.86 3.96 14.26
N ASN A 54 -31.88 3.28 13.74
CA ASN A 54 -32.13 1.89 14.08
C ASN A 54 -32.44 1.07 12.83
N LYS A 55 -31.48 0.19 12.52
CA LYS A 55 -31.54 -1.08 11.75
C LYS A 55 -30.58 -1.13 10.55
N ILE A 56 -29.28 -1.26 10.83
CA ILE A 56 -28.43 -2.12 9.99
C ILE A 56 -28.87 -3.55 10.32
N SER A 57 -29.22 -4.35 9.31
CA SER A 57 -29.69 -5.72 9.54
C SER A 57 -28.57 -6.61 10.08
N LEU A 58 -28.94 -7.78 10.63
CA LEU A 58 -27.97 -8.75 11.12
C LEU A 58 -26.97 -9.11 10.02
N GLU A 59 -27.53 -9.34 8.83
CA GLU A 59 -26.88 -9.73 7.59
C GLU A 59 -25.98 -8.63 7.04
N ASP A 60 -26.41 -7.36 7.03
CA ASP A 60 -25.59 -6.25 6.52
C ASP A 60 -24.32 -6.02 7.34
N ALA A 61 -24.42 -6.14 8.67
CA ALA A 61 -23.26 -6.04 9.55
C ALA A 61 -22.31 -7.24 9.35
N GLU A 62 -22.86 -8.44 9.12
CA GLU A 62 -22.09 -9.65 8.83
C GLU A 62 -21.40 -9.58 7.48
N LEU A 63 -22.09 -9.08 6.45
CA LEU A 63 -21.58 -8.79 5.12
C LEU A 63 -20.42 -7.79 5.16
N LEU A 64 -20.63 -6.67 5.87
CA LEU A 64 -19.62 -5.62 6.01
C LEU A 64 -18.40 -6.14 6.79
N TYR A 65 -18.59 -6.95 7.83
CA TYR A 65 -17.48 -7.51 8.58
C TYR A 65 -16.75 -8.64 7.84
N ALA A 66 -17.49 -9.55 7.21
CA ALA A 66 -16.96 -10.72 6.50
C ALA A 66 -16.25 -10.36 5.19
N SER A 67 -16.61 -9.24 4.55
CA SER A 67 -15.87 -8.72 3.39
C SER A 67 -14.49 -8.15 3.74
N HIS A 68 -14.17 -7.97 5.03
CA HIS A 68 -12.96 -7.29 5.47
C HIS A 68 -12.10 -8.06 6.49
N SER A 69 -12.66 -8.99 7.27
CA SER A 69 -11.88 -9.84 8.19
C SER A 69 -11.34 -11.09 7.46
N ALA A 70 -10.04 -11.37 7.58
CA ALA A 70 -9.37 -12.55 7.02
C ALA A 70 -9.71 -13.86 7.78
N VAL A 71 -10.99 -14.06 8.11
CA VAL A 71 -11.49 -15.13 8.98
C VAL A 71 -12.09 -16.24 8.11
N THR A 72 -11.74 -17.51 8.37
CA THR A 72 -12.22 -18.67 7.60
C THR A 72 -13.68 -19.02 7.94
N LYS A 73 -14.39 -19.71 7.01
CA LYS A 73 -15.82 -20.07 7.13
C LYS A 73 -16.18 -20.86 8.41
N GLN A 74 -15.20 -21.42 9.12
CA GLN A 74 -15.37 -22.17 10.36
C GLN A 74 -15.39 -21.25 11.61
N GLU A 75 -15.00 -19.99 11.47
CA GLU A 75 -14.89 -18.98 12.53
C GLU A 75 -16.02 -17.92 12.45
N LYS A 76 -17.17 -18.30 11.87
CA LYS A 76 -18.41 -17.48 11.74
C LYS A 76 -18.99 -16.93 13.06
N SER A 77 -18.36 -17.17 14.21
CA SER A 77 -18.79 -16.65 15.52
C SER A 77 -17.91 -15.54 16.08
N ALA A 78 -16.91 -15.02 15.34
CA ALA A 78 -16.12 -13.87 15.80
C ALA A 78 -17.06 -12.66 15.99
N ASP A 79 -17.18 -12.20 17.23
CA ASP A 79 -18.27 -11.40 17.80
C ASP A 79 -18.89 -10.31 16.89
N ILE A 80 -19.84 -10.73 16.04
CA ILE A 80 -20.66 -9.86 15.17
C ILE A 80 -21.39 -8.80 16.00
N ASN A 81 -21.79 -9.13 17.23
CA ASN A 81 -22.42 -8.16 18.12
C ASN A 81 -21.44 -7.08 18.58
N GLY A 82 -20.16 -7.43 18.77
CA GLY A 82 -19.05 -6.51 18.99
C GLY A 82 -18.83 -5.60 17.80
N PHE A 83 -18.80 -6.16 16.59
CA PHE A 83 -18.70 -5.35 15.38
C PHE A 83 -19.87 -4.38 15.22
N ARG A 84 -21.11 -4.79 15.49
CA ARG A 84 -22.26 -3.86 15.49
C ARG A 84 -22.11 -2.74 16.49
N ARG A 85 -21.65 -3.05 17.71
CA ARG A 85 -21.39 -2.02 18.74
C ARG A 85 -20.30 -1.05 18.27
N TRP A 86 -19.23 -1.57 17.67
CA TRP A 86 -18.17 -0.72 17.10
C TRP A 86 -18.67 0.13 15.95
N LEU A 87 -19.40 -0.44 14.99
CA LEU A 87 -19.93 0.28 13.84
C LEU A 87 -20.89 1.39 14.26
N ALA A 88 -21.76 1.11 15.23
CA ALA A 88 -22.64 2.11 15.83
C ALA A 88 -21.85 3.23 16.51
N PHE A 89 -20.82 2.87 17.31
CA PHE A 89 -19.93 3.83 17.95
C PHE A 89 -19.19 4.69 16.92
N ALA A 90 -18.60 4.08 15.89
CA ALA A 90 -17.85 4.75 14.84
C ALA A 90 -18.74 5.72 14.05
N THR A 91 -19.93 5.28 13.66
CA THR A 91 -20.91 6.10 12.93
C THR A 91 -21.35 7.30 13.78
N ALA A 92 -21.71 7.06 15.04
CA ALA A 92 -22.16 8.12 15.95
C ALA A 92 -21.08 9.17 16.25
N ASN A 93 -19.80 8.81 16.12
CA ASN A 93 -18.66 9.68 16.39
C ASN A 93 -18.00 10.25 15.11
N GLY A 94 -18.64 10.09 13.95
CA GLY A 94 -18.12 10.59 12.66
C GLY A 94 -16.76 10.00 12.32
N CYS A 95 -16.54 8.73 12.66
CA CYS A 95 -15.39 7.96 12.23
C CYS A 95 -15.68 7.32 10.87
N SER A 96 -14.61 7.05 10.12
CA SER A 96 -14.75 6.25 8.90
C SER A 96 -15.25 4.84 9.25
N THR A 97 -16.15 4.32 8.44
CA THR A 97 -16.61 2.93 8.50
C THR A 97 -16.01 2.07 7.38
N ASN A 98 -15.14 2.66 6.54
CA ASN A 98 -14.42 1.96 5.48
C ASN A 98 -13.19 1.25 6.08
N LEU A 99 -13.30 -0.06 6.34
CA LEU A 99 -12.28 -0.84 7.04
C LEU A 99 -10.98 -1.00 6.23
N THR A 100 -11.10 -1.19 4.92
CA THR A 100 -9.99 -1.43 3.98
C THR A 100 -9.16 -0.18 3.75
N GLU A 101 -9.80 1.00 3.67
CA GLU A 101 -9.08 2.25 3.47
C GLU A 101 -8.76 2.99 4.76
N SER A 102 -9.47 2.74 5.87
CA SER A 102 -9.31 3.53 7.11
C SER A 102 -8.65 2.79 8.26
N TYR A 103 -8.50 1.47 8.15
CA TYR A 103 -7.99 0.62 9.24
C TYR A 103 -7.10 -0.54 8.77
N ALA A 104 -6.63 -0.55 7.51
CA ALA A 104 -5.77 -1.61 6.95
C ALA A 104 -4.56 -1.97 7.83
N GLN A 105 -3.97 -0.97 8.51
CA GLN A 105 -2.84 -1.18 9.42
C GLN A 105 -3.16 -2.16 10.55
N ILE A 106 -4.38 -2.11 11.12
CA ILE A 106 -4.80 -3.02 12.19
C ILE A 106 -4.75 -4.46 11.69
N TYR A 107 -5.28 -4.71 10.50
CA TYR A 107 -5.28 -6.05 9.91
C TYR A 107 -3.87 -6.55 9.62
N ARG A 108 -2.98 -5.69 9.09
CA ARG A 108 -1.55 -6.02 8.89
C ARG A 108 -0.82 -6.32 10.20
N ASP A 109 -1.10 -5.55 11.25
CA ASP A 109 -0.48 -5.73 12.56
C ASP A 109 -0.90 -7.03 13.25
N LEU A 110 -2.14 -7.47 13.00
CA LEU A 110 -2.70 -8.70 13.55
C LEU A 110 -2.38 -9.94 12.72
N GLU A 111 -1.90 -9.77 11.49
CA GLU A 111 -1.63 -10.86 10.57
C GLU A 111 -0.76 -11.99 11.15
N PRO A 112 0.37 -11.70 11.85
CA PRO A 112 1.20 -12.76 12.44
C PRO A 112 0.50 -13.60 13.51
N TRP A 113 -0.59 -13.09 14.08
CA TRP A 113 -1.35 -13.69 15.17
C TRP A 113 -2.56 -14.51 14.71
N ARG A 114 -2.92 -14.44 13.41
CA ARG A 114 -4.10 -15.12 12.88
C ARG A 114 -3.98 -16.64 12.86
N GLU A 115 -2.80 -17.23 12.64
CA GLU A 115 -2.59 -18.69 12.72
C GLU A 115 -2.46 -19.20 14.15
N THR A 116 -1.66 -18.50 14.95
CA THR A 116 -1.23 -18.99 16.26
C THR A 116 -2.25 -18.71 17.35
N GLY A 117 -3.09 -17.68 17.15
CA GLY A 117 -3.92 -17.14 18.19
C GLY A 117 -3.09 -16.49 19.30
N ILE A 118 -3.79 -15.93 20.28
CA ILE A 118 -3.16 -15.28 21.43
C ILE A 118 -3.52 -16.09 22.66
N SER A 119 -2.51 -16.74 23.24
CA SER A 119 -2.67 -17.45 24.51
C SER A 119 -3.00 -16.44 25.62
N PRO A 120 -4.14 -16.59 26.31
CA PRO A 120 -4.49 -15.73 27.44
C PRO A 120 -3.44 -15.75 28.54
N LYS A 121 -2.74 -16.90 28.68
CA LYS A 121 -1.68 -17.06 29.67
C LYS A 121 -0.45 -16.23 29.30
N VAL A 122 -0.04 -16.24 28.03
CA VAL A 122 1.07 -15.40 27.54
C VAL A 122 0.75 -13.92 27.71
N ALA A 123 -0.48 -13.50 27.37
CA ALA A 123 -0.92 -12.12 27.58
C ALA A 123 -0.93 -11.73 29.07
N GLU A 124 -1.40 -12.62 29.95
CA GLU A 124 -1.39 -12.39 31.40
C GLU A 124 0.04 -12.36 31.97
N ASP A 125 0.93 -13.25 31.53
CA ASP A 125 2.30 -13.35 32.03
C ASP A 125 3.15 -12.11 31.69
N MET A 126 2.70 -11.29 30.73
CA MET A 126 3.31 -9.98 30.47
C MET A 126 3.26 -9.04 31.67
N LYS A 127 2.35 -9.25 32.64
CA LYS A 127 2.31 -8.47 33.89
C LYS A 127 3.60 -8.55 34.71
N HIS A 128 4.40 -9.60 34.50
CA HIS A 128 5.68 -9.80 35.17
C HIS A 128 6.88 -9.23 34.38
N GLN A 129 6.65 -8.74 33.15
CA GLN A 129 7.70 -8.19 32.32
C GLN A 129 7.98 -6.73 32.65
N MET A 130 9.26 -6.34 32.65
CA MET A 130 9.66 -4.96 32.92
C MET A 130 9.14 -4.01 31.84
N PHE A 131 8.68 -2.85 32.29
CA PHE A 131 8.15 -1.77 31.46
C PHE A 131 6.93 -2.16 30.60
N ILE A 132 6.12 -3.10 31.11
CA ILE A 132 4.78 -3.36 30.62
C ILE A 132 3.78 -2.91 31.68
N SER A 133 2.84 -2.07 31.27
CA SER A 133 1.67 -1.69 32.07
C SER A 133 0.49 -2.55 31.62
N MET A 134 -0.26 -3.10 32.57
CA MET A 134 -1.44 -3.91 32.24
C MET A 134 -2.71 -3.07 32.28
N ALA A 135 -3.55 -3.26 31.27
CA ALA A 135 -4.97 -2.96 31.31
C ALA A 135 -5.76 -4.25 31.12
N ARG A 136 -6.98 -4.31 31.66
CA ARG A 136 -7.88 -5.42 31.39
C ARG A 136 -9.30 -4.95 31.14
N ILE A 137 -9.98 -5.60 30.20
CA ILE A 137 -11.42 -5.45 30.03
C ILE A 137 -12.08 -6.74 30.54
N ASP A 138 -12.99 -6.60 31.50
CA ASP A 138 -13.70 -7.75 32.04
C ASP A 138 -14.88 -8.20 31.17
N ARG A 139 -15.52 -9.30 31.55
CA ARG A 139 -16.67 -9.88 30.83
C ARG A 139 -17.87 -8.94 30.69
N TYR A 140 -17.95 -7.88 31.50
CA TYR A 140 -19.02 -6.90 31.47
C TYR A 140 -18.69 -5.67 30.59
N GLY A 141 -17.49 -5.64 29.99
CA GLY A 141 -17.00 -4.52 29.20
C GLY A 141 -16.46 -3.38 30.06
N GLN A 142 -16.08 -3.63 31.32
CA GLN A 142 -15.48 -2.62 32.19
C GLN A 142 -13.96 -2.65 32.09
N LEU A 143 -13.36 -1.47 31.92
CA LEU A 143 -11.92 -1.28 31.89
C LEU A 143 -11.36 -1.16 33.31
N HIS A 144 -10.36 -1.98 33.62
CA HIS A 144 -9.57 -1.90 34.84
C HIS A 144 -8.11 -1.64 34.46
N LEU A 145 -7.45 -0.75 35.21
CA LEU A 145 -6.06 -0.36 34.96
C LEU A 145 -5.23 -0.68 36.19
N ASP A 146 -4.15 -1.45 36.01
CA ASP A 146 -3.24 -1.77 37.11
C ASP A 146 -2.43 -0.53 37.53
N ASN A 147 -2.20 0.39 36.59
CA ASN A 147 -1.64 1.70 36.85
C ASN A 147 -2.68 2.81 36.56
N PRO A 148 -3.32 3.40 37.59
CA PRO A 148 -4.29 4.48 37.40
C PRO A 148 -3.69 5.76 36.82
N LYS A 149 -2.35 5.87 36.71
CA LYS A 149 -1.63 7.01 36.11
C LYS A 149 -1.40 6.91 34.60
N ASN A 150 -2.03 5.97 33.90
CA ASN A 150 -2.05 5.96 32.42
C ASN A 150 -3.37 6.55 31.89
N PRO A 151 -3.55 7.89 31.94
CA PRO A 151 -4.80 8.53 31.55
C PRO A 151 -5.11 8.30 30.07
N ALA A 152 -4.08 8.13 29.23
CA ALA A 152 -4.27 7.90 27.81
C ALA A 152 -5.06 6.63 27.52
N VAL A 153 -4.70 5.51 28.17
CA VAL A 153 -5.45 4.25 28.03
C VAL A 153 -6.88 4.42 28.54
N ARG A 154 -7.10 5.16 29.64
CA ARG A 154 -8.46 5.41 30.14
C ARG A 154 -9.31 6.19 29.13
N GLU A 155 -8.80 7.29 28.60
CA GLU A 155 -9.54 8.17 27.68
C GLU A 155 -9.75 7.53 26.29
N ILE A 156 -8.79 6.73 25.83
CA ILE A 156 -8.84 6.07 24.53
C ILE A 156 -9.67 4.77 24.59
N VAL A 157 -9.49 3.95 25.63
CA VAL A 157 -10.10 2.62 25.73
C VAL A 157 -11.42 2.64 26.50
N GLY A 158 -11.57 3.49 27.52
CA GLY A 158 -12.75 3.52 28.39
C GLY A 158 -14.07 3.64 27.60
N PRO A 159 -14.20 4.64 26.71
CA PRO A 159 -15.41 4.84 25.91
C PRO A 159 -15.73 3.69 24.95
N VAL A 160 -14.73 2.88 24.57
CA VAL A 160 -14.90 1.74 23.65
C VAL A 160 -14.86 0.39 24.35
N ALA A 161 -14.62 0.32 25.66
CA ALA A 161 -14.53 -0.95 26.40
C ALA A 161 -15.83 -1.75 26.36
N HIS A 162 -16.98 -1.05 26.35
CA HIS A 162 -18.30 -1.66 26.26
C HIS A 162 -18.54 -2.39 24.91
N ILE A 163 -17.79 -2.05 23.86
CA ILE A 163 -17.83 -2.75 22.57
C ILE A 163 -17.45 -4.21 22.76
N LEU A 164 -16.60 -4.54 23.74
CA LEU A 164 -16.13 -5.90 24.01
C LEU A 164 -17.03 -6.71 24.97
N LYS A 165 -18.19 -6.16 25.35
CA LYS A 165 -19.13 -6.83 26.26
C LYS A 165 -19.66 -8.12 25.62
N GLY A 166 -19.32 -9.26 26.22
CA GLY A 166 -19.72 -10.59 25.73
C GLY A 166 -18.81 -11.17 24.64
N SER A 167 -17.88 -10.40 24.09
CA SER A 167 -16.85 -10.85 23.13
C SER A 167 -15.78 -11.71 23.80
N VAL A 168 -15.53 -11.46 25.09
CA VAL A 168 -14.51 -12.17 25.87
C VAL A 168 -15.17 -13.39 26.54
N THR A 169 -14.84 -14.59 26.09
CA THR A 169 -15.44 -15.85 26.55
C THR A 169 -15.09 -16.14 28.02
N GLY A 170 -15.86 -15.57 28.96
CA GLY A 170 -15.79 -15.85 30.40
C GLY A 170 -14.47 -15.50 31.11
N LYS A 171 -13.51 -14.87 30.43
CA LYS A 171 -12.18 -14.50 30.95
C LYS A 171 -11.95 -12.98 30.80
N ASN A 172 -10.92 -12.45 31.46
CA ASN A 172 -10.47 -11.06 31.24
C ASN A 172 -9.70 -10.97 29.90
N LEU A 173 -9.89 -9.89 29.16
CA LEU A 173 -9.02 -9.52 28.04
C LEU A 173 -7.86 -8.70 28.60
N TRP A 174 -6.66 -9.27 28.63
CA TRP A 174 -5.46 -8.59 29.09
C TRP A 174 -4.84 -7.78 27.94
N ILE A 175 -4.46 -6.54 28.20
CA ILE A 175 -3.89 -5.61 27.24
C ILE A 175 -2.52 -5.17 27.78
N PRO A 176 -1.43 -5.85 27.40
CA PRO A 176 -0.07 -5.48 27.78
C PRO A 176 0.38 -4.23 27.02
N VAL A 177 0.44 -3.08 27.69
CA VAL A 177 0.83 -1.81 27.10
C VAL A 177 2.29 -1.53 27.40
N ASN A 178 3.11 -1.45 26.35
CA ASN A 178 4.50 -1.01 26.46
C ASN A 178 4.56 0.44 26.96
N ILE A 179 5.41 0.73 27.94
CA ILE A 179 5.63 2.10 28.45
C ILE A 179 6.95 2.72 27.98
N LEU A 180 7.79 1.98 27.24
CA LEU A 180 8.98 2.52 26.58
C LEU A 180 8.62 3.17 25.24
N ASP A 181 9.59 3.87 24.65
CA ASP A 181 9.48 4.43 23.29
C ASP A 181 9.76 3.37 22.23
N GLU A 182 10.64 2.41 22.55
CA GLU A 182 11.08 1.29 21.73
C GLU A 182 10.03 0.20 21.60
N PRO A 183 9.72 -0.25 20.37
CA PRO A 183 8.89 -1.45 20.17
C PRO A 183 9.61 -2.68 20.71
N ARG A 184 8.83 -3.70 21.10
CA ARG A 184 9.31 -4.74 22.01
C ARG A 184 9.40 -6.12 21.38
N VAL A 185 8.67 -6.44 20.33
CA VAL A 185 8.44 -7.84 19.92
C VAL A 185 9.04 -8.12 18.56
N VAL A 186 10.10 -8.93 18.51
CA VAL A 186 10.70 -9.42 17.27
C VAL A 186 10.89 -10.92 17.40
N PRO A 187 10.11 -11.77 16.71
CA PRO A 187 10.35 -13.20 16.75
C PRO A 187 11.66 -13.57 16.04
N ALA A 188 12.39 -14.53 16.61
CA ALA A 188 13.55 -15.13 15.95
C ALA A 188 13.15 -16.16 14.88
N ASP A 189 14.00 -16.31 13.87
CA ASP A 189 13.81 -17.25 12.74
C ASP A 189 13.72 -18.71 13.21
N ILE A 190 14.47 -19.05 14.26
CA ILE A 190 14.49 -20.36 14.90
C ILE A 190 14.17 -20.17 16.38
N GLN A 191 13.06 -20.73 16.84
CA GLN A 191 12.73 -20.76 18.27
C GLN A 191 13.51 -21.88 18.96
N ASP A 192 14.69 -21.56 19.45
CA ASP A 192 15.33 -22.42 20.45
C ASP A 192 14.61 -22.26 21.78
N ALA A 193 13.94 -23.33 22.23
CA ALA A 193 13.22 -23.39 23.49
C ALA A 193 14.13 -23.18 24.72
N ALA A 194 15.45 -23.35 24.58
CA ALA A 194 16.43 -23.16 25.66
C ALA A 194 17.00 -21.74 25.73
N ALA A 195 16.86 -20.92 24.69
CA ALA A 195 17.51 -19.61 24.65
C ALA A 195 16.65 -18.52 25.36
N PRO A 196 17.24 -17.42 25.88
CA PRO A 196 16.52 -16.45 26.72
C PRO A 196 15.32 -15.80 26.01
N ALA A 197 14.25 -15.49 26.75
CA ALA A 197 13.06 -14.81 26.24
C ALA A 197 13.34 -13.44 25.60
N ASN A 198 14.43 -12.79 25.99
CA ASN A 198 14.80 -11.44 25.57
C ASN A 198 16.09 -11.46 24.75
N TYR A 199 16.21 -10.52 23.82
CA TYR A 199 17.48 -10.22 23.17
C TYR A 199 18.44 -9.53 24.15
N THR A 200 19.73 -9.80 24.00
CA THR A 200 20.80 -9.15 24.78
C THR A 200 21.27 -7.84 24.15
N GLY A 201 21.00 -7.63 22.86
CA GLY A 201 21.35 -6.42 22.13
C GLY A 201 20.90 -6.45 20.68
N ILE A 202 20.99 -5.30 20.01
CA ILE A 202 20.54 -5.13 18.63
C ILE A 202 21.30 -6.01 17.63
N ASP A 203 22.59 -6.29 17.88
CA ASP A 203 23.38 -7.20 17.05
C ASP A 203 22.81 -8.62 17.07
N GLN A 204 22.32 -9.08 18.23
CA GLN A 204 21.69 -10.37 18.36
C GLN A 204 20.35 -10.43 17.60
N VAL A 205 19.63 -9.31 17.53
CA VAL A 205 18.41 -9.22 16.68
C VAL A 205 18.79 -9.44 15.22
N PHE A 206 19.81 -8.77 14.71
CA PHE A 206 20.30 -8.99 13.34
C PHE A 206 20.88 -10.39 13.13
N GLN A 207 21.41 -11.05 14.14
CA GLN A 207 21.88 -12.44 14.03
C GLN A 207 20.72 -13.44 13.96
N LEU A 208 19.61 -13.19 14.66
CA LEU A 208 18.54 -14.16 14.85
C LEU A 208 17.24 -13.83 14.11
N SER A 209 17.13 -12.65 13.48
CA SER A 209 15.97 -12.24 12.69
C SER A 209 16.35 -11.94 11.24
N GLN A 210 15.87 -12.79 10.33
CA GLN A 210 16.02 -12.67 8.88
C GLN A 210 15.27 -11.46 8.36
N CYS A 211 14.12 -11.14 8.95
CA CYS A 211 13.39 -9.92 8.63
C CYS A 211 14.28 -8.68 8.79
N TYR A 212 14.97 -8.57 9.92
CA TYR A 212 15.90 -7.47 10.17
C TYR A 212 17.04 -7.42 9.15
N ARG A 213 17.65 -8.57 8.87
CA ARG A 213 18.77 -8.64 7.90
C ARG A 213 18.37 -8.21 6.50
N ASN A 214 17.20 -8.63 6.05
CA ASN A 214 16.71 -8.37 4.70
C ASN A 214 16.13 -6.96 4.54
N THR A 215 15.50 -6.42 5.58
CA THR A 215 14.77 -5.14 5.51
C THR A 215 15.69 -3.95 5.74
N TYR A 216 16.67 -4.08 6.65
CA TYR A 216 17.56 -2.98 7.02
C TYR A 216 18.98 -3.33 6.60
N PRO A 217 19.50 -2.80 5.48
CA PRO A 217 20.84 -3.14 5.00
C PRO A 217 21.95 -2.42 5.81
N PRO A 218 23.21 -2.88 5.76
CA PRO A 218 24.28 -2.39 6.64
C PRO A 218 24.54 -0.88 6.59
N GLU A 219 24.40 -0.25 5.43
CA GLU A 219 24.53 1.19 5.22
C GLU A 219 23.51 1.98 6.03
N MET A 220 22.26 1.53 6.06
CA MET A 220 21.19 2.14 6.84
C MET A 220 21.41 1.93 8.35
N ARG A 221 21.86 0.74 8.74
CA ARG A 221 22.12 0.41 10.17
C ARG A 221 23.17 1.32 10.78
N LYS A 222 24.23 1.65 10.04
CA LYS A 222 25.34 2.47 10.51
C LYS A 222 24.93 3.91 10.81
N ILE A 223 23.95 4.41 10.08
CA ILE A 223 23.59 5.84 10.09
C ILE A 223 22.34 6.16 10.93
N HIS A 224 21.84 5.17 11.67
CA HIS A 224 20.63 5.30 12.47
C HIS A 224 20.85 4.73 13.88
N GLY A 225 20.77 5.59 14.90
CA GLY A 225 21.21 5.21 16.24
C GLY A 225 20.37 4.12 16.91
N PHE A 226 19.10 3.92 16.52
CA PHE A 226 18.34 2.73 16.94
C PHE A 226 19.04 1.41 16.58
N PHE A 227 19.71 1.35 15.42
CA PHE A 227 20.41 0.14 14.97
C PHE A 227 21.87 0.10 15.44
N SER A 228 22.60 1.21 15.38
CA SER A 228 24.04 1.22 15.66
C SER A 228 24.39 1.44 17.14
N GLY A 229 23.46 1.92 17.96
CA GLY A 229 23.73 2.20 19.36
C GLY A 229 22.53 2.78 20.09
N PRO A 230 21.45 1.99 20.29
CA PRO A 230 20.27 2.48 20.97
C PRO A 230 20.61 2.86 22.43
N ASP A 231 19.96 3.90 22.94
CA ASP A 231 20.18 4.34 24.33
C ASP A 231 19.59 3.36 25.34
N SER A 232 18.41 2.84 25.04
CA SER A 232 17.75 1.78 25.80
C SER A 232 17.46 0.60 24.87
N PHE A 233 17.53 -0.62 25.41
CA PHE A 233 17.27 -1.83 24.63
C PHE A 233 16.51 -2.84 25.48
N SER A 234 15.29 -3.16 25.06
CA SER A 234 14.46 -4.17 25.69
C SER A 234 13.55 -4.79 24.64
N MET A 235 13.97 -5.92 24.06
CA MET A 235 13.19 -6.62 23.03
C MET A 235 13.00 -8.09 23.42
N PHE A 236 11.78 -8.57 23.26
CA PHE A 236 11.35 -9.96 23.37
C PHE A 236 11.66 -10.69 22.07
N ARG A 237 12.26 -11.88 22.21
CA ARG A 237 12.52 -12.84 21.13
C ARG A 237 11.32 -13.76 20.85
N MET A 238 10.32 -13.73 21.73
CA MET A 238 9.11 -14.54 21.62
C MET A 238 7.94 -13.75 21.05
N ALA A 239 6.94 -14.44 20.52
CA ALA A 239 5.66 -13.86 20.20
C ALA A 239 4.95 -13.43 21.50
N ALA A 240 4.86 -12.12 21.75
CA ALA A 240 4.12 -11.54 22.88
C ALA A 240 3.14 -10.45 22.38
N PRO A 241 1.87 -10.44 22.84
CA PRO A 241 0.86 -9.50 22.35
C PRO A 241 1.01 -8.13 23.00
N VAL A 242 2.03 -7.36 22.59
CA VAL A 242 2.38 -6.07 23.21
C VAL A 242 1.85 -4.92 22.37
N PHE A 243 1.18 -3.98 23.03
CA PHE A 243 0.68 -2.74 22.44
C PHE A 243 1.74 -1.65 22.60
N SER A 244 2.34 -1.23 21.48
CA SER A 244 3.39 -0.22 21.43
C SER A 244 2.96 0.98 20.62
N GLN A 245 3.50 2.16 20.93
CA GLN A 245 3.12 3.38 20.24
C GLN A 245 3.53 3.41 18.77
N THR A 246 4.66 2.76 18.48
CA THR A 246 5.24 2.69 17.15
C THR A 246 5.85 1.31 16.95
N LYS A 247 6.24 1.01 15.71
CA LYS A 247 7.09 -0.13 15.40
C LYS A 247 7.85 0.06 14.09
N LEU A 248 8.78 -0.87 13.83
CA LEU A 248 9.41 -1.04 12.53
C LEU A 248 8.69 -2.14 11.75
N THR A 249 8.00 -1.76 10.67
CA THR A 249 7.25 -2.67 9.82
C THR A 249 8.17 -3.25 8.74
N PRO A 250 8.11 -4.57 8.42
CA PRO A 250 7.20 -5.59 8.97
C PRO A 250 7.79 -6.39 10.14
N CYS A 251 8.99 -6.06 10.64
CA CYS A 251 9.72 -6.97 11.52
C CYS A 251 9.24 -7.02 12.97
N HIS A 252 8.52 -6.00 13.45
CA HIS A 252 7.95 -6.00 14.78
C HIS A 252 6.50 -6.50 14.80
N TRP A 253 6.21 -7.38 15.76
CA TRP A 253 4.89 -7.97 15.99
C TRP A 253 4.05 -7.21 17.03
N ASP A 254 4.56 -6.08 17.52
CA ASP A 254 3.80 -5.15 18.33
C ASP A 254 2.53 -4.66 17.61
N PHE A 255 1.46 -4.47 18.37
CA PHE A 255 0.26 -3.78 17.91
C PHE A 255 0.45 -2.27 18.05
N ILE A 256 0.34 -1.52 16.95
CA ILE A 256 0.42 -0.06 17.04
C ILE A 256 -0.79 0.46 17.82
N PHE A 257 -0.55 1.17 18.92
CA PHE A 257 -1.57 1.65 19.84
C PHE A 257 -1.35 3.12 20.21
N PRO A 258 -2.34 4.00 19.99
CA PRO A 258 -2.17 5.40 20.35
C PRO A 258 -1.97 5.62 21.85
N ARG A 259 -1.00 6.47 22.24
CA ARG A 259 -0.69 6.78 23.64
C ARG A 259 -0.85 8.27 23.96
N GLY A 260 -0.31 8.69 25.12
CA GLY A 260 -0.48 10.04 25.67
C GLY A 260 -0.08 11.17 24.73
N HIS A 261 0.98 11.02 23.94
CA HIS A 261 1.35 12.07 22.97
C HIS A 261 0.28 12.28 21.90
N HIS A 262 -0.33 11.21 21.38
CA HIS A 262 -1.39 11.34 20.39
C HIS A 262 -2.65 11.95 20.98
N LEU A 263 -2.98 11.55 22.21
CA LEU A 263 -4.10 12.10 22.94
C LEU A 263 -3.90 13.59 23.24
N GLU A 264 -2.69 14.01 23.60
CA GLU A 264 -2.38 15.43 23.85
C GLU A 264 -2.64 16.29 22.60
N VAL A 265 -2.17 15.84 21.43
CA VAL A 265 -2.41 16.54 20.16
C VAL A 265 -3.91 16.55 19.81
N ALA A 266 -4.64 15.49 20.11
CA ALA A 266 -6.07 15.40 19.86
C ALA A 266 -6.92 16.28 20.81
N ILE A 267 -6.49 16.46 22.06
CA ILE A 267 -7.17 17.31 23.06
C ILE A 267 -6.80 18.79 22.88
N LYS A 268 -5.57 19.07 22.45
CA LYS A 268 -5.07 20.43 22.18
C LYS A 268 -4.78 20.56 20.68
N PRO A 269 -5.80 20.81 19.85
CA PRO A 269 -5.61 20.98 18.42
C PRO A 269 -4.54 22.03 18.12
N VAL A 270 -3.67 21.71 17.16
CA VAL A 270 -2.67 22.65 16.67
C VAL A 270 -3.37 23.77 15.91
N VAL A 271 -3.16 25.00 16.34
CA VAL A 271 -3.61 26.20 15.63
C VAL A 271 -2.39 26.91 15.11
N ASP A 272 -2.32 27.06 13.79
CA ASP A 272 -1.29 27.86 13.13
C ASP A 272 -1.90 29.15 12.58
N PRO A 273 -1.74 30.29 13.27
CA PRO A 273 -2.33 31.55 12.85
C PRO A 273 -1.52 32.24 11.75
N VAL A 274 -0.32 31.77 11.41
CA VAL A 274 0.56 32.42 10.44
C VAL A 274 0.15 31.99 9.02
N PRO A 275 -0.34 32.90 8.17
CA PRO A 275 -0.71 32.56 6.80
C PRO A 275 0.51 32.09 6.00
N TRP A 276 0.31 31.15 5.07
CA TRP A 276 1.38 30.61 4.21
C TRP A 276 2.28 31.70 3.58
N LYS A 277 1.65 32.77 3.06
CA LYS A 277 2.35 33.89 2.41
C LYS A 277 3.23 34.72 3.35
N GLU A 278 2.96 34.69 4.66
CA GLU A 278 3.73 35.41 5.67
C GLU A 278 4.87 34.58 6.25
N LYS A 279 4.88 33.26 5.97
CA LYS A 279 5.97 32.38 6.41
C LYS A 279 7.23 32.63 5.62
N LYS A 280 8.35 32.40 6.30
CA LYS A 280 9.70 32.63 5.80
C LYS A 280 10.28 31.34 5.27
N ALA A 281 11.01 31.43 4.16
CA ALA A 281 11.71 30.30 3.54
C ALA A 281 12.92 29.86 4.39
N VAL A 282 12.61 29.21 5.53
CA VAL A 282 13.58 28.73 6.51
C VAL A 282 13.38 27.23 6.68
N LEU A 283 14.46 26.46 6.51
CA LEU A 283 14.56 25.10 7.03
C LEU A 283 14.81 25.18 8.54
N PHE A 284 13.93 24.58 9.31
CA PHE A 284 14.00 24.63 10.76
C PHE A 284 14.03 23.24 11.41
N TRP A 285 14.94 23.06 12.36
CA TRP A 285 14.91 22.00 13.36
C TRP A 285 15.52 22.43 14.70
N ARG A 286 14.83 22.12 15.80
CA ARG A 286 15.40 22.25 17.15
C ARG A 286 15.05 21.03 17.98
N GLY A 287 16.02 20.48 18.71
CA GLY A 287 15.79 19.29 19.52
C GLY A 287 16.94 18.96 20.45
N SER A 288 16.82 17.86 21.19
CA SER A 288 17.90 17.34 22.04
C SER A 288 18.70 16.24 21.34
N THR A 289 19.84 15.87 21.94
CA THR A 289 20.72 14.77 21.54
C THR A 289 20.13 13.39 21.83
N THR A 290 18.89 13.13 21.40
CA THR A 290 18.32 11.76 21.37
C THR A 290 18.56 11.14 19.99
N GLY A 291 18.07 9.94 19.72
CA GLY A 291 18.34 9.26 18.45
C GLY A 291 19.31 8.10 18.57
N GLY A 292 19.61 7.66 19.80
CA GLY A 292 20.69 6.74 20.14
C GLY A 292 21.47 7.26 21.36
N SER A 293 22.48 6.51 21.77
CA SER A 293 23.30 6.80 22.96
C SER A 293 24.44 7.77 22.63
N TYR A 294 24.43 8.98 23.21
CA TYR A 294 25.49 9.99 23.05
C TYR A 294 26.61 9.82 24.09
N ARG A 295 27.16 8.61 24.21
CA ARG A 295 28.22 8.30 25.19
C ARG A 295 29.50 7.83 24.51
N TRP A 296 30.58 7.77 25.28
CA TRP A 296 31.88 7.27 24.88
C TRP A 296 31.74 5.86 24.28
N GLY A 297 32.44 5.64 23.15
CA GLY A 297 32.39 4.39 22.41
C GLY A 297 31.15 4.17 21.53
N LYS A 298 30.20 5.11 21.48
CA LYS A 298 29.02 5.04 20.59
C LYS A 298 29.20 5.93 19.36
N PRO A 299 28.69 5.53 18.17
CA PRO A 299 28.88 6.25 16.91
C PRO A 299 27.88 7.40 16.74
N TRP A 300 27.70 8.24 17.76
CA TRP A 300 26.64 9.27 17.77
C TRP A 300 26.83 10.38 16.75
N THR A 301 28.03 10.53 16.18
CA THR A 301 28.30 11.43 15.04
C THR A 301 27.54 10.99 13.79
N GLU A 302 27.26 9.70 13.66
CA GLU A 302 26.54 9.11 12.53
C GLU A 302 25.02 9.19 12.70
N TYR A 303 24.52 9.60 13.86
CA TYR A 303 23.07 9.60 14.10
C TYR A 303 22.38 10.70 13.28
N PRO A 304 21.11 10.49 12.87
CA PRO A 304 20.42 11.41 11.96
C PRO A 304 20.43 12.86 12.44
N ARG A 305 20.24 13.10 13.74
CA ARG A 305 20.20 14.45 14.30
C ARG A 305 21.57 15.12 14.27
N THR A 306 22.66 14.41 14.58
CA THR A 306 24.02 14.97 14.51
C THR A 306 24.39 15.26 13.06
N ARG A 307 24.06 14.37 12.14
CA ARG A 307 24.31 14.57 10.71
C ARG A 307 23.50 15.72 10.12
N LEU A 308 22.29 16.00 10.61
CA LEU A 308 21.57 17.22 10.22
C LEU A 308 22.32 18.49 10.67
N ILE A 309 22.94 18.49 11.86
CA ILE A 309 23.76 19.63 12.29
C ILE A 309 25.02 19.74 11.43
N ALA A 310 25.67 18.62 11.11
CA ALA A 310 26.82 18.59 10.20
C ALA A 310 26.46 19.14 8.81
N TRP A 311 25.32 18.69 8.26
CA TRP A 311 24.77 19.19 7.00
C TRP A 311 24.52 20.70 7.05
N GLY A 312 23.98 21.22 8.16
CA GLY A 312 23.78 22.66 8.34
C GLY A 312 25.09 23.46 8.35
N LEU A 313 26.16 22.92 8.93
CA LEU A 313 27.50 23.54 8.90
C LEU A 313 28.13 23.49 7.52
N GLU A 314 27.98 22.38 6.80
CA GLU A 314 28.42 22.27 5.40
C GLU A 314 27.65 23.25 4.52
N TYR A 315 26.34 23.39 4.76
CA TYR A 315 25.50 24.35 4.05
C TYR A 315 25.96 25.80 4.29
N GLU A 316 26.32 26.17 5.53
CA GLU A 316 26.92 27.48 5.84
C GLU A 316 28.24 27.71 5.11
N GLN A 317 29.08 26.69 4.98
CA GLN A 317 30.35 26.79 4.24
C GLN A 317 30.12 27.03 2.75
N LYS A 318 29.14 26.34 2.15
CA LYS A 318 28.75 26.52 0.74
C LYS A 318 28.01 27.85 0.52
N HIS A 319 27.23 28.29 1.50
CA HIS A 319 26.38 29.48 1.45
C HIS A 319 26.62 30.36 2.67
N PRO A 320 27.72 31.15 2.71
CA PRO A 320 28.05 31.96 3.87
C PRO A 320 26.93 32.94 4.27
N GLY A 321 26.64 33.00 5.56
CA GLY A 321 25.59 33.84 6.16
C GLY A 321 24.17 33.30 5.96
N SER A 322 24.00 32.04 5.58
CA SER A 322 22.68 31.42 5.38
C SER A 322 22.11 30.78 6.65
N THR A 323 22.96 30.46 7.62
CA THR A 323 22.57 29.90 8.91
C THR A 323 22.47 30.95 10.01
N PHE A 324 21.62 30.68 11.02
CA PHE A 324 21.44 31.55 12.18
C PHE A 324 20.86 30.78 13.38
N ASP A 325 20.66 31.45 14.52
CA ASP A 325 19.93 30.91 15.68
C ASP A 325 18.64 31.72 15.93
N ALA A 326 17.49 31.14 15.58
CA ALA A 326 16.18 31.74 15.76
C ALA A 326 15.78 31.92 17.22
N GLY A 327 16.47 31.27 18.18
CA GLY A 327 16.15 31.40 19.60
C GLY A 327 16.78 32.64 20.26
N LEU A 328 17.65 33.38 19.56
CA LEU A 328 18.19 34.63 20.06
C LEU A 328 17.09 35.70 20.09
N ILE A 329 16.93 36.36 21.25
CA ILE A 329 15.92 37.41 21.47
C ILE A 329 16.07 38.50 20.40
N GLU A 330 14.96 38.93 19.79
CA GLU A 330 14.89 39.97 18.76
C GLU A 330 15.65 39.68 17.46
N HIS A 331 15.92 38.40 17.14
CA HIS A 331 16.63 38.05 15.90
C HIS A 331 15.95 38.71 14.67
N PRO A 332 16.73 39.37 13.77
CA PRO A 332 16.18 40.13 12.64
C PRO A 332 15.21 39.33 11.76
N ILE A 333 15.36 38.00 11.74
CA ILE A 333 14.46 37.09 11.03
C ILE A 333 12.97 37.31 11.39
N PHE A 334 12.65 37.82 12.58
CA PHE A 334 11.27 38.08 13.01
C PHE A 334 10.74 39.48 12.64
N GLN A 335 11.58 40.37 12.10
CA GLN A 335 11.22 41.73 11.73
C GLN A 335 10.65 41.80 10.30
N LYS A 336 9.54 42.54 10.09
CA LYS A 336 8.78 42.61 8.81
C LYS A 336 9.58 43.07 7.58
N LYS A 337 10.73 43.72 7.76
CA LYS A 337 11.57 44.27 6.67
C LYS A 337 12.76 43.39 6.26
N ALA A 338 13.02 42.29 6.97
CA ALA A 338 14.40 41.79 7.07
C ALA A 338 14.82 40.68 6.10
N ILE A 339 13.93 40.09 5.30
CA ILE A 339 14.30 38.88 4.54
C ILE A 339 13.82 38.96 3.11
N ASN A 340 14.81 38.97 2.20
CA ASN A 340 14.60 38.62 0.82
C ASN A 340 14.41 37.09 0.73
N ASN A 341 13.23 36.62 0.30
CA ASN A 341 12.90 35.19 0.20
C ASN A 341 13.63 34.48 -0.97
N THR A 342 14.55 35.15 -1.67
CA THR A 342 15.32 34.57 -2.78
C THR A 342 16.44 33.62 -2.34
N GLN A 343 16.80 33.58 -1.05
CA GLN A 343 17.85 32.70 -0.51
C GLN A 343 17.29 31.85 0.63
N LEU A 344 17.54 30.54 0.57
CA LEU A 344 17.20 29.61 1.66
C LEU A 344 17.96 29.99 2.92
N ARG A 345 17.26 30.04 4.05
CA ARG A 345 17.90 30.16 5.36
C ARG A 345 17.75 28.86 6.14
N VAL A 346 18.74 28.56 6.98
CA VAL A 346 18.78 27.30 7.73
C VAL A 346 18.98 27.58 9.21
N ASP A 347 18.08 27.05 10.04
CA ASP A 347 18.28 27.00 11.48
C ASP A 347 18.00 25.59 12.02
N VAL A 348 19.09 24.81 12.08
CA VAL A 348 19.13 23.51 12.72
C VAL A 348 20.08 23.57 13.92
N GLY A 349 19.74 22.89 15.02
CA GLY A 349 20.62 22.86 16.20
C GLY A 349 20.08 22.08 17.39
N PHE A 350 20.99 21.66 18.27
CA PHE A 350 20.62 21.11 19.56
C PHE A 350 20.25 22.22 20.55
N SER A 351 19.13 22.10 21.26
CA SER A 351 18.72 23.03 22.33
C SER A 351 18.98 22.52 23.75
N SER A 352 19.27 21.23 23.88
CA SER A 352 19.57 20.61 25.18
C SER A 352 20.24 19.27 24.98
N PHE A 353 20.97 18.81 26.00
CA PHE A 353 21.51 17.46 26.01
C PHE A 353 20.54 16.45 26.61
N SER A 354 20.62 15.22 26.13
CA SER A 354 19.92 14.04 26.62
C SER A 354 20.80 12.82 26.35
N GLN A 355 20.76 11.81 27.23
CA GLN A 355 21.38 10.49 26.96
C GLN A 355 22.89 10.55 26.64
N TYR A 356 23.58 11.47 27.31
CA TYR A 356 24.94 11.89 26.95
C TYR A 356 25.95 11.70 28.08
N ASP A 357 27.24 11.80 27.74
CA ASP A 357 28.33 12.01 28.71
C ASP A 357 29.13 13.30 28.45
N ALA A 358 30.02 13.63 29.39
CA ALA A 358 30.82 14.86 29.32
C ALA A 358 31.65 14.96 28.04
N THR A 359 32.15 13.84 27.52
CA THR A 359 32.97 13.81 26.29
C THR A 359 32.13 14.09 25.05
N ALA A 360 30.93 13.53 24.94
CA ALA A 360 30.01 13.84 23.86
C ALA A 360 29.53 15.29 23.93
N ALA A 361 29.17 15.80 25.11
CA ALA A 361 28.81 17.21 25.27
C ALA A 361 29.95 18.14 24.84
N HIS A 362 31.18 17.88 25.31
CA HIS A 362 32.34 18.67 24.92
C HIS A 362 32.53 18.69 23.41
N ARG A 363 32.42 17.54 22.72
CA ARG A 363 32.50 17.46 21.26
C ARG A 363 31.36 18.17 20.53
N VAL A 364 30.15 18.15 21.08
CA VAL A 364 29.04 18.95 20.54
C VAL A 364 29.36 20.43 20.58
N TYR A 365 29.97 20.92 21.66
CA TYR A 365 30.44 22.30 21.75
C TYR A 365 31.58 22.62 20.77
N THR A 366 32.62 21.79 20.74
CA THR A 366 33.83 22.10 19.97
C THR A 366 33.71 21.85 18.48
N THR A 367 32.86 20.91 18.04
CA THR A 367 32.70 20.54 16.62
C THR A 367 31.43 21.11 16.00
N TYR A 368 30.34 21.22 16.76
CA TYR A 368 29.02 21.54 16.20
C TYR A 368 28.44 22.89 16.67
N GLY A 369 29.25 23.72 17.31
CA GLY A 369 28.84 25.06 17.76
C GLY A 369 28.01 25.06 19.05
N GLY A 370 27.86 23.92 19.73
CA GLY A 370 27.20 23.83 21.02
C GLY A 370 25.67 23.84 20.97
N LEU A 371 25.06 24.28 22.08
CA LEU A 371 23.61 24.38 22.19
C LEU A 371 23.12 25.73 21.67
N LYS A 372 22.13 25.69 20.79
CA LYS A 372 21.33 26.84 20.37
C LYS A 372 20.22 27.14 21.36
N GLN A 373 19.74 28.38 21.35
CA GLN A 373 18.62 28.78 22.20
C GLN A 373 17.34 28.03 21.83
N ARG A 374 16.46 27.84 22.83
CA ARG A 374 15.15 27.22 22.61
C ARG A 374 14.28 28.15 21.76
N VAL A 375 13.53 27.55 20.84
CA VAL A 375 12.55 28.23 20.00
C VAL A 375 11.18 27.72 20.41
N SER A 376 10.27 28.63 20.73
CA SER A 376 8.88 28.29 21.09
C SER A 376 8.13 27.69 19.89
N PHE A 377 7.04 26.99 20.16
CA PHE A 377 6.20 26.45 19.09
C PHE A 377 5.67 27.58 18.21
N GLU A 378 5.22 28.68 18.81
CA GLU A 378 4.69 29.87 18.14
C GLU A 378 5.72 30.55 17.24
N GLN A 379 6.97 30.65 17.67
CA GLN A 379 8.05 31.19 16.83
C GLN A 379 8.32 30.31 15.61
N MET A 380 8.36 29.00 15.80
CA MET A 380 8.58 28.03 14.71
C MET A 380 7.52 28.13 13.61
N LEU A 381 6.26 28.46 13.95
CA LEU A 381 5.18 28.64 12.97
C LEU A 381 5.47 29.73 11.93
N ASN A 382 6.47 30.58 12.13
CA ASN A 382 6.91 31.55 11.12
C ASN A 382 7.70 30.91 9.95
N PHE A 383 8.04 29.63 10.00
CA PHE A 383 8.92 28.98 9.02
C PHE A 383 8.17 28.06 8.07
N LYS A 384 8.52 28.08 6.78
CA LYS A 384 7.89 27.25 5.76
C LYS A 384 8.28 25.79 5.85
N TYR A 385 9.52 25.46 6.24
CA TYR A 385 10.06 24.10 6.08
C TYR A 385 10.46 23.53 7.44
N LEU A 386 9.70 22.55 7.93
CA LEU A 386 9.96 21.87 9.19
C LEU A 386 10.46 20.46 8.90
N ILE A 387 11.72 20.17 9.21
CA ILE A 387 12.23 18.80 9.09
C ILE A 387 11.93 18.01 10.36
N VAL A 388 11.43 16.79 10.19
CA VAL A 388 11.07 15.88 11.27
C VAL A 388 11.94 14.64 11.14
N LEU A 389 12.72 14.38 12.19
CA LEU A 389 13.68 13.29 12.28
C LEU A 389 13.32 12.37 13.43
N ASP A 390 13.60 11.08 13.28
CA ASP A 390 13.49 10.12 14.38
C ASP A 390 14.28 10.55 15.62
N GLY A 391 13.71 10.22 16.78
CA GLY A 391 14.40 10.20 18.06
C GLY A 391 14.96 8.82 18.32
N ASN A 392 14.95 8.39 19.58
CA ASN A 392 15.26 6.99 19.88
C ASN A 392 14.37 6.05 19.07
N THR A 393 13.14 6.49 18.83
CA THR A 393 12.20 5.87 17.89
C THR A 393 11.43 6.94 17.10
N TRP A 394 10.12 6.74 16.92
CA TRP A 394 9.24 7.61 16.18
C TRP A 394 9.26 9.06 16.70
N PRO A 395 9.05 10.05 15.83
CA PRO A 395 9.09 11.44 16.20
C PRO A 395 7.70 11.93 16.63
N GLY A 396 7.48 12.07 17.93
CA GLY A 396 6.19 12.55 18.47
C GLY A 396 5.71 13.92 17.99
N ARG A 397 6.58 14.69 17.35
CA ARG A 397 6.22 15.97 16.73
C ARG A 397 5.54 15.85 15.38
N LEU A 398 5.68 14.71 14.69
CA LEU A 398 5.17 14.51 13.34
C LEU A 398 3.67 14.82 13.26
N GLN A 399 2.88 14.26 14.17
CA GLN A 399 1.43 14.45 14.23
C GLN A 399 1.03 15.92 14.39
N ALA A 400 1.70 16.66 15.27
CA ALA A 400 1.41 18.08 15.50
C ALA A 400 1.87 18.94 14.30
N TYR A 401 3.05 18.64 13.75
CA TYR A 401 3.65 19.41 12.67
C TYR A 401 2.85 19.30 11.37
N LEU A 402 2.33 18.12 11.04
CA LEU A 402 1.45 17.91 9.87
C LEU A 402 0.16 18.73 9.91
N ALA A 403 -0.23 19.27 11.07
CA ALA A 403 -1.38 20.16 11.21
C ALA A 403 -1.04 21.66 11.08
N THR A 404 0.25 22.01 11.02
CA THR A 404 0.69 23.40 10.84
C THR A 404 0.54 23.87 9.39
N ASN A 405 0.67 25.17 9.14
CA ASN A 405 0.74 25.76 7.81
C ASN A 405 2.17 25.64 7.22
N SER A 406 2.97 24.64 7.62
CA SER A 406 4.37 24.46 7.19
C SER A 406 4.57 23.10 6.51
N VAL A 407 5.43 23.06 5.50
CA VAL A 407 5.79 21.82 4.80
C VAL A 407 6.63 20.95 5.71
N ILE A 408 6.23 19.69 5.83
CA ILE A 408 6.94 18.70 6.62
C ILE A 408 7.92 17.95 5.72
N LEU A 409 9.21 18.06 6.02
CA LEU A 409 10.24 17.22 5.44
C LEU A 409 10.46 16.04 6.39
N TYR A 410 10.16 14.82 5.97
CA TYR A 410 10.17 13.65 6.85
C TYR A 410 11.36 12.73 6.57
N ASN A 411 12.12 12.45 7.63
CA ASN A 411 13.29 11.57 7.65
C ASN A 411 13.15 10.61 8.83
N GLY A 412 12.31 9.58 8.65
CA GLY A 412 12.05 8.60 9.69
C GLY A 412 11.69 7.24 9.13
N ILE A 413 11.94 6.21 9.94
CA ILE A 413 11.80 4.78 9.58
C ILE A 413 10.69 4.10 10.37
N PHE A 414 10.19 4.77 11.42
CA PHE A 414 9.17 4.24 12.31
C PHE A 414 7.76 4.48 11.76
N THR A 415 6.87 3.52 12.04
CA THR A 415 5.45 3.57 11.68
C THR A 415 4.61 3.96 12.90
N ASP A 416 3.77 4.97 12.77
CA ASP A 416 2.74 5.37 13.73
C ASP A 416 1.33 4.92 13.26
N PHE A 417 0.30 5.08 14.10
CA PHE A 417 -1.06 4.59 13.86
C PHE A 417 -1.74 5.21 12.63
N PHE A 418 -1.27 6.38 12.19
CA PHE A 418 -1.77 7.10 11.01
C PHE A 418 -0.78 7.14 9.85
N ASN A 419 0.46 6.64 10.00
CA ASN A 419 1.50 6.72 8.96
C ASN A 419 1.05 6.09 7.64
N TRP A 420 0.23 5.05 7.69
CA TRP A 420 -0.26 4.34 6.51
C TRP A 420 -1.24 5.18 5.66
N ARG A 421 -1.77 6.30 6.20
CA ARG A 421 -2.54 7.31 5.45
C ARG A 421 -1.66 8.41 4.86
N LEU A 422 -0.41 8.53 5.31
CA LEU A 422 0.52 9.50 4.77
C LEU A 422 1.04 9.01 3.43
N VAL A 423 1.08 9.94 2.47
CA VAL A 423 1.53 9.67 1.10
C VAL A 423 2.65 10.67 0.80
N PRO A 424 3.86 10.19 0.43
CA PRO A 424 4.97 11.06 0.07
C PRO A 424 4.59 12.01 -1.07
N MET A 425 5.10 13.24 -1.04
CA MET A 425 4.79 14.33 -1.96
C MET A 425 3.32 14.79 -1.99
N VAL A 426 2.42 14.17 -1.23
CA VAL A 426 1.03 14.62 -1.07
C VAL A 426 0.81 15.24 0.30
N HIS A 427 1.30 14.60 1.37
CA HIS A 427 1.12 15.05 2.75
C HIS A 427 2.43 15.55 3.39
N TYR A 428 3.57 15.16 2.84
CA TYR A 428 4.90 15.55 3.33
C TYR A 428 5.94 15.32 2.23
N VAL A 429 7.12 15.92 2.36
CA VAL A 429 8.27 15.70 1.46
C VAL A 429 9.21 14.66 2.07
N PRO A 430 9.44 13.49 1.43
CA PRO A 430 10.38 12.52 1.93
C PRO A 430 11.82 13.02 1.76
N VAL A 431 12.67 12.76 2.76
CA VAL A 431 14.11 13.05 2.73
C VAL A 431 14.88 11.77 2.99
N LYS A 432 15.89 11.47 2.17
CA LYS A 432 16.75 10.29 2.35
C LYS A 432 17.43 10.32 3.71
N LEU A 433 17.62 9.15 4.32
CA LEU A 433 18.23 9.02 5.65
C LEU A 433 19.63 9.60 5.74
N ASP A 434 20.33 9.78 4.62
CA ASP A 434 21.66 10.40 4.55
C ASP A 434 21.67 11.89 4.23
N TYR A 435 20.50 12.51 4.04
CA TYR A 435 20.31 13.91 3.63
C TYR A 435 20.90 14.26 2.26
N SER A 436 21.28 13.27 1.46
CA SER A 436 21.89 13.50 0.14
C SER A 436 20.97 14.24 -0.83
N ASP A 437 19.65 14.18 -0.62
CA ASP A 437 18.65 14.92 -1.41
C ASP A 437 18.09 16.17 -0.69
N LEU A 438 18.49 16.46 0.55
CA LEU A 438 17.84 17.51 1.36
C LEU A 438 17.94 18.90 0.72
N GLU A 439 19.10 19.25 0.18
CA GLU A 439 19.32 20.55 -0.48
C GLU A 439 18.45 20.69 -1.74
N GLU A 440 18.45 19.66 -2.60
CA GLU A 440 17.62 19.60 -3.81
C GLU A 440 16.13 19.75 -3.48
N ARG A 441 15.64 19.04 -2.45
CA ARG A 441 14.25 19.13 -2.00
C ARG A 441 13.87 20.54 -1.56
N LEU A 442 14.77 21.23 -0.86
CA LEU A 442 14.51 22.59 -0.37
C LEU A 442 14.53 23.62 -1.50
N LEU A 443 15.44 23.48 -2.45
CA LEU A 443 15.47 24.32 -3.65
C LEU A 443 14.21 24.11 -4.51
N TRP A 444 13.75 22.86 -4.64
CA TRP A 444 12.48 22.56 -5.29
C TRP A 444 11.31 23.24 -4.58
N LEU A 445 11.22 23.12 -3.24
CA LEU A 445 10.17 23.76 -2.45
C LEU A 445 10.14 25.29 -2.58
N MET A 446 11.32 25.92 -2.68
CA MET A 446 11.40 27.37 -2.89
C MET A 446 10.93 27.83 -4.27
N THR A 447 11.11 26.98 -5.28
CA THR A 447 10.74 27.27 -6.67
C THR A 447 9.31 26.83 -7.02
N HIS A 448 8.71 25.99 -6.17
CA HIS A 448 7.37 25.40 -6.33
C HIS A 448 6.50 25.73 -5.11
N ASP A 449 6.35 27.03 -4.80
CA ASP A 449 5.72 27.49 -3.56
C ASP A 449 4.24 27.10 -3.46
N GLU A 450 3.54 27.00 -4.59
CA GLU A 450 2.13 26.64 -4.62
C GLU A 450 1.93 25.13 -4.43
N GLU A 451 2.78 24.31 -5.04
CA GLU A 451 2.81 22.86 -4.81
C GLU A 451 3.19 22.56 -3.35
N ALA A 452 4.16 23.29 -2.80
CA ALA A 452 4.50 23.24 -1.37
C ALA A 452 3.29 23.57 -0.49
N ARG A 453 2.53 24.62 -0.83
CA ARG A 453 1.27 24.98 -0.15
C ARG A 453 0.24 23.86 -0.25
N GLN A 454 0.11 23.22 -1.41
CA GLN A 454 -0.86 22.14 -1.60
C GLN A 454 -0.56 20.91 -0.74
N ILE A 455 0.73 20.56 -0.57
CA ILE A 455 1.18 19.49 0.34
C ILE A 455 0.69 19.76 1.77
N VAL A 456 0.82 21.01 2.22
CA VAL A 456 0.37 21.43 3.55
C VAL A 456 -1.15 21.31 3.70
N GLU A 457 -1.92 21.80 2.74
CA GLU A 457 -3.38 21.71 2.81
C GLU A 457 -3.90 20.27 2.85
N ASN A 458 -3.27 19.38 2.10
CA ASN A 458 -3.57 17.95 2.10
C ASN A 458 -3.25 17.33 3.46
N ALA A 459 -2.06 17.60 4.02
CA ALA A 459 -1.68 17.18 5.36
C ALA A 459 -2.70 17.64 6.40
N GLN A 460 -3.09 18.91 6.38
CA GLN A 460 -4.07 19.46 7.30
C GLN A 460 -5.45 18.83 7.15
N ARG A 461 -5.88 18.53 5.92
CA ARG A 461 -7.15 17.82 5.66
C ARG A 461 -7.16 16.46 6.34
N LEU A 462 -6.10 15.69 6.15
CA LEU A 462 -5.93 14.41 6.83
C LEU A 462 -5.87 14.57 8.36
N MET A 463 -5.09 15.54 8.86
CA MET A 463 -4.91 15.74 10.29
C MET A 463 -6.19 16.21 11.00
N ARG A 464 -7.12 16.90 10.32
CA ARG A 464 -8.46 17.20 10.88
C ARG A 464 -9.25 15.94 11.21
N GLU A 465 -9.04 14.87 10.46
CA GLU A 465 -9.68 13.58 10.73
C GLU A 465 -8.96 12.80 11.82
N VAL A 466 -7.63 12.79 11.78
CA VAL A 466 -6.75 11.99 12.67
C VAL A 466 -6.63 12.60 14.06
N ASN A 467 -6.53 13.93 14.20
CA ASN A 467 -6.33 14.64 15.47
C ASN A 467 -7.63 14.84 16.23
N ARG A 468 -8.41 13.77 16.41
CA ARG A 468 -9.63 13.76 17.20
C ARG A 468 -9.56 12.64 18.22
N VAL A 469 -10.03 12.90 19.44
CA VAL A 469 -10.10 11.87 20.49
C VAL A 469 -10.95 10.69 20.02
N GLN A 470 -12.05 10.97 19.31
CA GLN A 470 -12.92 9.98 18.69
C GLN A 470 -12.18 9.11 17.67
N ALA A 471 -11.27 9.68 16.87
CA ALA A 471 -10.50 8.90 15.89
C ALA A 471 -9.56 7.90 16.60
N LEU A 472 -8.91 8.31 17.70
CA LEU A 472 -8.10 7.41 18.53
C LEU A 472 -8.94 6.30 19.16
N GLN A 473 -10.14 6.62 19.62
CA GLN A 473 -11.09 5.68 20.19
C GLN A 473 -11.59 4.68 19.14
N CYS A 474 -11.98 5.15 17.95
CA CYS A 474 -12.47 4.29 16.87
C CYS A 474 -11.39 3.30 16.38
N TYR A 475 -10.15 3.77 16.20
CA TYR A 475 -9.01 2.92 15.86
C TYR A 475 -8.76 1.87 16.95
N SER A 476 -8.66 2.32 18.20
CA SER A 476 -8.39 1.43 19.35
C SER A 476 -9.52 0.45 19.59
N GLY A 477 -10.78 0.85 19.42
CA GLY A 477 -11.95 0.00 19.57
C GLY A 477 -11.96 -1.15 18.57
N LEU A 478 -11.65 -0.86 17.30
CA LEU A 478 -11.53 -1.88 16.26
C LEU A 478 -10.35 -2.81 16.53
N LEU A 479 -9.19 -2.25 16.86
CA LEU A 479 -7.99 -3.02 17.20
C LEU A 479 -8.24 -3.97 18.36
N LEU A 480 -8.88 -3.49 19.43
CA LEU A 480 -9.18 -4.30 20.62
C LEU A 480 -10.23 -5.37 20.34
N MET A 481 -11.21 -5.09 19.48
CA MET A 481 -12.21 -6.07 19.04
C MET A 481 -11.57 -7.20 18.24
N GLU A 482 -10.74 -6.87 17.27
CA GLU A 482 -9.99 -7.85 16.49
C GLU A 482 -8.99 -8.63 17.36
N TYR A 483 -8.29 -7.94 18.27
CA TYR A 483 -7.41 -8.56 19.25
C TYR A 483 -8.15 -9.55 20.16
N ALA A 484 -9.34 -9.19 20.64
CA ALA A 484 -10.18 -10.05 21.46
C ALA A 484 -10.60 -11.33 20.72
N ALA A 485 -10.87 -11.24 19.42
CA ALA A 485 -11.19 -12.40 18.58
C ALA A 485 -10.04 -13.41 18.44
N LEU A 486 -8.79 -12.97 18.65
CA LEU A 486 -7.60 -13.83 18.67
C LEU A 486 -7.32 -14.41 20.06
N HIS A 487 -7.89 -13.84 21.12
CA HIS A 487 -7.58 -14.16 22.51
C HIS A 487 -8.34 -15.40 22.99
N GLY A 488 -7.63 -16.50 23.30
CA GLY A 488 -8.24 -17.75 23.77
C GLY A 488 -8.29 -18.89 22.76
N LYS A 489 -7.73 -18.71 21.55
CA LYS A 489 -7.48 -19.80 20.61
C LYS A 489 -6.30 -20.65 21.10
N ASN A 490 -6.58 -21.74 21.82
CA ASN A 490 -5.64 -22.85 21.97
C ASN A 490 -5.87 -23.80 20.78
N LEU A 491 -5.05 -23.74 19.74
CA LEU A 491 -4.89 -24.90 18.86
C LEU A 491 -4.14 -25.97 19.65
N CYS A 492 -4.89 -26.78 20.37
CA CYS A 492 -4.37 -27.93 21.11
C CYS A 492 -3.76 -28.91 20.10
N LEU A 493 -2.52 -29.34 20.37
CA LEU A 493 -1.91 -30.52 19.80
C LEU A 493 -2.93 -31.66 19.74
N LEU A 494 -3.03 -32.29 18.56
CA LEU A 494 -3.75 -33.54 18.34
C LEU A 494 -3.28 -34.61 19.33
N SER A 495 -4.01 -34.82 20.42
CA SER A 495 -3.84 -35.98 21.30
C SER A 495 -4.83 -37.08 20.94
N VAL A 496 -4.42 -37.95 20.01
CA VAL A 496 -4.62 -39.43 19.91
C VAL A 496 -5.99 -40.06 20.28
N THR A 497 -7.08 -39.32 20.50
CA THR A 497 -8.36 -39.89 21.02
C THR A 497 -9.53 -39.82 20.06
N THR A 498 -9.33 -39.36 18.82
CA THR A 498 -10.38 -39.27 17.78
C THR A 498 -10.31 -40.36 16.72
N ILE A 499 -9.70 -41.52 17.00
CA ILE A 499 -9.75 -42.69 16.09
C ILE A 499 -10.96 -43.60 16.36
N THR A 500 -11.67 -43.47 17.48
CA THR A 500 -12.81 -44.36 17.80
C THR A 500 -14.17 -43.83 17.36
N SER A 501 -14.30 -42.55 17.01
CA SER A 501 -15.60 -41.95 16.62
C SER A 501 -15.85 -41.93 15.11
N VAL A 502 -14.81 -42.07 14.28
CA VAL A 502 -14.92 -42.01 12.81
C VAL A 502 -15.34 -43.36 12.21
N VAL A 503 -15.10 -44.47 12.90
CA VAL A 503 -15.45 -45.82 12.41
C VAL A 503 -16.94 -46.18 12.63
N LEU A 504 -17.63 -45.51 13.55
CA LEU A 504 -19.06 -45.77 13.84
C LEU A 504 -20.03 -44.95 12.98
N LEU A 505 -19.57 -43.88 12.32
CA LEU A 505 -20.39 -43.03 11.43
C LEU A 505 -20.42 -43.52 9.97
N LEU A 506 -19.63 -44.53 9.61
CA LEU A 506 -19.55 -45.07 8.25
C LEU A 506 -20.52 -46.23 7.98
N LEU A 507 -21.37 -46.63 8.93
CA LEU A 507 -22.22 -47.83 8.77
C LEU A 507 -23.73 -47.61 8.75
N TRP A 508 -24.27 -46.40 8.86
CA TRP A 508 -25.73 -46.20 8.77
C TRP A 508 -26.09 -45.05 7.82
N ARG A 509 -26.42 -45.41 6.57
CA ARG A 509 -27.38 -44.68 5.73
C ARG A 509 -28.38 -45.72 5.21
N PRO A 510 -29.69 -45.46 5.35
CA PRO A 510 -30.40 -45.02 4.16
C PRO A 510 -31.43 -43.91 4.39
N LEU A 511 -31.60 -43.12 3.31
CA LEU A 511 -32.80 -42.42 2.82
C LEU A 511 -33.51 -41.40 3.72
N GLY A 512 -33.59 -40.17 3.21
CA GLY A 512 -34.72 -39.27 3.50
C GLY A 512 -34.36 -37.81 3.77
N LEU A 513 -34.31 -37.03 2.68
CA LEU A 513 -34.71 -35.61 2.57
C LEU A 513 -35.03 -34.84 3.87
N PHE A 514 -34.20 -33.86 4.21
CA PHE A 514 -34.64 -32.58 4.78
C PHE A 514 -33.73 -31.46 4.27
N VAL A 515 -34.35 -30.53 3.53
CA VAL A 515 -33.79 -29.24 3.17
C VAL A 515 -33.89 -28.34 4.40
N VAL A 516 -32.76 -27.78 4.83
CA VAL A 516 -32.70 -26.68 5.82
C VAL A 516 -31.86 -25.58 5.20
N ASN A 517 -32.46 -24.39 5.07
CA ASN A 517 -31.87 -23.19 4.49
C ASN A 517 -30.75 -22.66 5.39
N ASP A 518 -29.52 -22.97 5.01
CA ASP A 518 -28.34 -22.22 5.40
C ASP A 518 -28.30 -20.94 4.56
N GLY A 519 -27.93 -19.79 5.14
CA GLY A 519 -27.72 -18.52 4.44
C GLY A 519 -26.55 -18.58 3.46
N THR A 520 -26.71 -19.35 2.40
CA THR A 520 -26.01 -19.22 1.14
C THR A 520 -26.41 -17.87 0.57
N PHE A 521 -25.42 -17.02 0.28
CA PHE A 521 -25.54 -16.21 -0.93
C PHE A 521 -26.02 -17.17 -1.99
N GLU A 522 -27.21 -16.97 -2.55
CA GLU A 522 -27.72 -17.85 -3.59
C GLU A 522 -26.61 -17.97 -4.64
N GLU A 523 -25.96 -19.13 -4.63
CA GLU A 523 -25.26 -19.59 -5.80
C GLU A 523 -26.38 -19.62 -6.83
N GLU A 524 -26.26 -18.80 -7.87
CA GLU A 524 -26.87 -19.14 -9.13
C GLU A 524 -25.78 -19.80 -9.97
N PRO A 525 -25.51 -21.11 -9.79
CA PRO A 525 -24.61 -21.84 -10.69
C PRO A 525 -25.08 -21.72 -12.14
N SER A 526 -26.40 -21.59 -12.36
CA SER A 526 -27.01 -21.29 -13.66
C SER A 526 -26.47 -19.99 -14.23
N LEU A 527 -26.58 -18.87 -13.52
CA LEU A 527 -26.10 -17.57 -14.00
C LEU A 527 -24.58 -17.51 -14.15
N ALA A 528 -23.81 -18.10 -13.22
CA ALA A 528 -22.36 -18.15 -13.34
C ALA A 528 -21.93 -19.02 -14.52
N ALA A 529 -22.58 -20.17 -14.72
CA ALA A 529 -22.36 -21.03 -15.88
C ALA A 529 -22.83 -20.36 -17.18
N ASP A 530 -23.92 -19.60 -17.17
CA ASP A 530 -24.44 -18.88 -18.33
C ASP A 530 -23.54 -17.68 -18.70
N LEU A 531 -23.05 -16.93 -17.71
CA LEU A 531 -22.03 -15.89 -17.90
C LEU A 531 -20.74 -16.47 -18.49
N TYR A 532 -20.29 -17.61 -17.97
CA TYR A 532 -19.09 -18.28 -18.49
C TYR A 532 -19.33 -18.95 -19.86
N LYS A 533 -20.51 -19.52 -20.12
CA LYS A 533 -20.88 -20.10 -21.43
C LYS A 533 -21.10 -19.02 -22.48
N SER A 534 -21.61 -17.85 -22.11
CA SER A 534 -21.74 -16.69 -23.02
C SER A 534 -20.38 -16.17 -23.50
N HIS A 535 -19.30 -16.55 -22.81
CA HIS A 535 -17.90 -16.34 -23.23
C HIS A 535 -17.38 -17.41 -24.22
N GLY A 536 -18.16 -18.46 -24.47
CA GLY A 536 -17.81 -19.73 -25.15
C GLY A 536 -17.42 -19.68 -26.62
N GLN A 537 -16.86 -18.56 -27.11
CA GLN A 537 -16.13 -18.52 -28.38
C GLN A 537 -14.60 -18.43 -28.20
N LEU A 538 -14.08 -18.18 -26.98
CA LEU A 538 -12.64 -18.02 -26.73
C LEU A 538 -11.96 -19.21 -26.05
N THR A 539 -12.71 -20.09 -25.37
CA THR A 539 -12.18 -21.30 -24.73
C THR A 539 -12.92 -22.52 -25.27
N LYS A 540 -12.21 -23.45 -25.92
CA LYS A 540 -12.79 -24.73 -26.39
C LYS A 540 -13.42 -25.46 -25.20
N ASP A 541 -14.73 -25.60 -25.08
CA ASP A 541 -15.39 -26.57 -24.17
C ASP A 541 -14.92 -26.63 -22.68
N HIS A 542 -14.51 -25.52 -22.06
CA HIS A 542 -14.10 -25.53 -20.64
C HIS A 542 -15.27 -25.14 -19.72
N SER A 543 -15.39 -25.84 -18.59
CA SER A 543 -16.25 -25.42 -17.48
C SER A 543 -15.61 -24.24 -16.72
N PRO A 544 -16.40 -23.40 -16.01
CA PRO A 544 -15.86 -22.36 -15.14
C PRO A 544 -14.86 -22.95 -14.13
N PRO A 545 -13.78 -22.24 -13.76
CA PRO A 545 -12.87 -22.73 -12.73
C PRO A 545 -13.61 -22.90 -11.40
N PRO A 546 -13.21 -23.88 -10.56
CA PRO A 546 -13.72 -23.97 -9.20
C PRO A 546 -13.64 -22.61 -8.48
N GLY A 547 -14.71 -22.21 -7.79
CA GLY A 547 -14.80 -20.90 -7.13
C GLY A 547 -15.21 -19.73 -8.03
N PHE A 548 -15.46 -19.94 -9.33
CA PHE A 548 -15.89 -18.87 -10.24
C PHE A 548 -17.18 -18.19 -9.79
N ALA A 549 -18.18 -18.95 -9.31
CA ALA A 549 -19.42 -18.37 -8.78
C ALA A 549 -19.17 -17.42 -7.59
N ALA A 550 -18.22 -17.77 -6.71
CA ALA A 550 -17.82 -16.91 -5.59
C ALA A 550 -17.12 -15.63 -6.10
N TRP A 551 -16.31 -15.73 -7.16
CA TRP A 551 -15.72 -14.57 -7.81
C TRP A 551 -16.78 -13.68 -8.47
N VAL A 552 -17.81 -14.23 -9.13
CA VAL A 552 -18.92 -13.43 -9.71
C VAL A 552 -19.63 -12.63 -8.62
N SER A 553 -19.90 -13.24 -7.47
CA SER A 553 -20.49 -12.56 -6.32
C SER A 553 -19.57 -11.46 -5.78
N PHE A 554 -18.27 -11.75 -5.63
CA PHE A 554 -17.26 -10.76 -5.24
C PHE A 554 -17.21 -9.59 -6.23
N ALA A 555 -17.19 -9.87 -7.53
CA ALA A 555 -17.13 -8.87 -8.60
C ALA A 555 -18.36 -7.97 -8.60
N ARG A 556 -19.56 -8.53 -8.42
CA ARG A 556 -20.80 -7.74 -8.31
C ARG A 556 -20.82 -6.85 -7.08
N ALA A 557 -20.44 -7.38 -5.92
CA ALA A 557 -20.36 -6.61 -4.67
C ALA A 557 -19.39 -5.44 -4.79
N ASN A 558 -18.33 -5.60 -5.57
CA ASN A 558 -17.29 -4.59 -5.81
C ASN A 558 -17.52 -3.72 -7.06
N LYS A 559 -18.71 -3.79 -7.68
CA LYS A 559 -19.05 -3.03 -8.91
C LYS A 559 -18.01 -3.23 -10.02
N CYS A 560 -17.56 -4.47 -10.19
CA CYS A 560 -16.73 -4.88 -11.30
C CYS A 560 -17.61 -5.37 -12.45
N SER A 561 -17.13 -5.22 -13.68
CA SER A 561 -17.79 -5.81 -14.83
C SER A 561 -17.67 -7.33 -14.75
N VAL A 562 -18.78 -8.05 -14.91
CA VAL A 562 -18.78 -9.53 -14.97
C VAL A 562 -18.78 -10.06 -16.40
N ASN A 563 -18.71 -9.18 -17.39
CA ASN A 563 -18.65 -9.55 -18.80
C ASN A 563 -17.25 -10.05 -19.16
N LEU A 564 -17.00 -11.35 -19.07
CA LEU A 564 -15.68 -11.94 -19.30
C LEU A 564 -15.09 -11.63 -20.69
N THR A 565 -15.94 -11.54 -21.71
CA THR A 565 -15.55 -11.30 -23.10
C THR A 565 -14.97 -9.90 -23.31
N SER A 566 -15.38 -8.93 -22.49
CA SER A 566 -14.94 -7.54 -22.57
C SER A 566 -14.24 -7.02 -21.30
N ALA A 567 -14.14 -7.80 -20.23
CA ALA A 567 -13.64 -7.36 -18.92
C ALA A 567 -12.34 -8.05 -18.45
N TYR A 568 -12.00 -9.23 -19.00
CA TYR A 568 -10.88 -10.04 -18.50
C TYR A 568 -10.19 -10.93 -19.54
N LYS A 569 -10.38 -10.66 -20.84
CA LYS A 569 -9.82 -11.47 -21.95
C LYS A 569 -8.30 -11.73 -21.85
N GLN A 570 -7.56 -10.79 -21.27
CA GLN A 570 -6.11 -10.91 -21.09
C GLN A 570 -5.73 -12.11 -20.21
N ILE A 571 -6.45 -12.36 -19.11
CA ILE A 571 -6.17 -13.48 -18.19
C ILE A 571 -6.21 -14.81 -18.94
N TYR A 572 -7.24 -15.00 -19.76
CA TYR A 572 -7.42 -16.21 -20.55
C TYR A 572 -6.31 -16.37 -21.59
N THR A 573 -6.04 -15.30 -22.34
CA THR A 573 -4.94 -15.27 -23.33
C THR A 573 -3.60 -15.63 -22.69
N ASP A 574 -3.35 -15.15 -21.48
CA ASP A 574 -2.09 -15.33 -20.77
C ASP A 574 -1.92 -16.74 -20.24
N LEU A 575 -2.98 -17.34 -19.72
CA LEU A 575 -2.92 -18.68 -19.13
C LEU A 575 -3.14 -19.83 -20.13
N GLU A 576 -3.72 -19.53 -21.29
CA GLU A 576 -3.99 -20.51 -22.36
C GLU A 576 -2.82 -21.45 -22.66
N PRO A 577 -1.54 -20.99 -22.75
CA PRO A 577 -0.43 -21.87 -23.07
C PRO A 577 -0.20 -23.01 -22.08
N TRP A 578 -0.73 -22.92 -20.86
CA TRP A 578 -0.56 -23.91 -19.79
C TRP A 578 -1.77 -24.80 -19.55
N ARG A 579 -2.89 -24.59 -20.25
CA ARG A 579 -4.13 -25.36 -20.07
C ARG A 579 -4.05 -26.78 -20.61
N ASP A 580 -2.99 -27.14 -21.33
CA ASP A 580 -2.72 -28.52 -21.77
C ASP A 580 -2.14 -29.42 -20.67
N GLY A 581 -2.03 -28.92 -19.44
CA GLY A 581 -1.50 -29.66 -18.28
C GLY A 581 0.02 -29.64 -18.16
N ARG A 582 0.73 -28.83 -18.96
CA ARG A 582 2.20 -28.72 -18.87
C ARG A 582 2.69 -27.97 -17.63
N ALA A 583 1.85 -27.17 -16.97
CA ALA A 583 2.21 -26.47 -15.74
C ALA A 583 2.27 -27.45 -14.55
N ARG A 584 3.36 -27.41 -13.79
CA ARG A 584 3.52 -28.25 -12.58
C ARG A 584 4.01 -27.43 -11.39
N LEU A 585 3.41 -27.67 -10.22
CA LEU A 585 3.78 -27.00 -8.96
C LEU A 585 5.24 -27.24 -8.57
N GLU A 586 5.82 -28.37 -8.94
CA GLU A 586 7.26 -28.64 -8.74
C GLU A 586 8.12 -27.66 -9.54
N HIS A 587 7.83 -27.47 -10.83
CA HIS A 587 8.57 -26.53 -11.67
C HIS A 587 8.40 -25.09 -11.19
N VAL A 588 7.20 -24.71 -10.74
CA VAL A 588 6.98 -23.37 -10.17
C VAL A 588 7.82 -23.15 -8.93
N ARG A 589 7.89 -24.12 -8.01
CA ARG A 589 8.73 -24.01 -6.80
C ARG A 589 10.22 -23.97 -7.14
N ASN A 590 10.66 -24.75 -8.12
CA ASN A 590 12.05 -24.78 -8.56
C ASN A 590 12.46 -23.50 -9.30
N ALA A 591 11.50 -22.72 -9.81
CA ALA A 591 11.80 -21.46 -10.48
C ALA A 591 12.49 -20.41 -9.57
N ALA A 592 12.46 -20.60 -8.24
CA ALA A 592 13.24 -19.81 -7.27
C ALA A 592 14.76 -19.84 -7.54
N GLN A 593 15.27 -20.85 -8.25
CA GLN A 593 16.69 -20.96 -8.59
C GLN A 593 17.14 -19.93 -9.62
N PHE A 594 16.21 -19.39 -10.40
CA PHE A 594 16.52 -18.41 -11.43
C PHE A 594 16.58 -17.01 -10.83
N ASP A 595 17.62 -16.26 -11.22
CA ASP A 595 17.83 -14.90 -10.73
C ASP A 595 16.58 -14.04 -10.94
N ARG A 596 16.21 -13.29 -9.90
CA ARG A 596 15.07 -12.36 -9.89
C ARG A 596 13.71 -12.99 -10.23
N ILE A 597 13.52 -14.27 -9.90
CA ILE A 597 12.19 -14.88 -9.74
C ILE A 597 11.95 -15.14 -8.26
N GLN A 598 10.84 -14.60 -7.74
CA GLN A 598 10.41 -14.80 -6.37
C GLN A 598 9.20 -15.71 -6.30
N ILE A 599 9.24 -16.71 -5.42
CA ILE A 599 8.08 -17.58 -5.19
C ILE A 599 7.20 -16.97 -4.11
N THR A 600 5.97 -16.66 -4.48
CA THR A 600 4.89 -16.27 -3.57
C THR A 600 4.04 -17.49 -3.28
N ARG A 601 3.76 -17.78 -2.00
CA ARG A 601 2.90 -18.90 -1.61
C ARG A 601 1.61 -18.36 -1.01
N ILE A 602 0.46 -18.79 -1.52
CA ILE A 602 -0.80 -18.70 -0.80
C ILE A 602 -1.03 -20.03 -0.10
N ASP A 603 -1.08 -20.05 1.22
CA ASP A 603 -1.25 -21.30 1.98
C ASP A 603 -2.72 -21.73 2.08
N ALA A 604 -2.96 -22.91 2.67
CA ALA A 604 -4.32 -23.45 2.86
C ALA A 604 -5.21 -22.58 3.78
N SER A 605 -4.60 -21.68 4.56
CA SER A 605 -5.32 -20.67 5.36
C SER A 605 -5.64 -19.41 4.57
N GLN A 606 -5.30 -19.35 3.28
CA GLN A 606 -5.46 -18.21 2.37
C GLN A 606 -4.63 -16.99 2.73
N ARG A 607 -3.41 -17.23 3.21
CA ARG A 607 -2.43 -16.17 3.48
C ARG A 607 -1.33 -16.14 2.46
N VAL A 608 -1.00 -14.93 2.03
CA VAL A 608 -0.01 -14.64 1.01
C VAL A 608 1.36 -14.44 1.68
N HIS A 609 2.27 -15.38 1.44
CA HIS A 609 3.65 -15.38 1.94
C HIS A 609 4.58 -14.85 0.86
N THR A 610 5.04 -13.60 1.02
CA THR A 610 6.00 -12.93 0.14
C THR A 610 6.65 -11.74 0.84
N SER A 611 7.81 -11.28 0.36
CA SER A 611 8.46 -10.06 0.86
C SER A 611 8.02 -8.80 0.11
N ARG A 612 7.12 -8.92 -0.88
CA ARG A 612 6.68 -7.82 -1.76
C ARG A 612 5.32 -7.28 -1.34
N ALA A 613 5.31 -6.06 -0.79
CA ALA A 613 4.08 -5.42 -0.32
C ALA A 613 3.01 -5.31 -1.43
N ALA A 614 3.35 -4.91 -2.65
CA ALA A 614 2.38 -4.82 -3.74
C ALA A 614 1.73 -6.16 -4.12
N VAL A 615 2.47 -7.27 -4.01
CA VAL A 615 1.92 -8.60 -4.27
C VAL A 615 0.91 -8.99 -3.18
N ILE A 616 1.19 -8.63 -1.93
CA ILE A 616 0.24 -8.79 -0.81
C ILE A 616 -1.00 -7.94 -1.05
N ASP A 617 -0.83 -6.65 -1.37
CA ASP A 617 -1.94 -5.72 -1.60
C ASP A 617 -2.87 -6.17 -2.74
N ALA A 618 -2.33 -6.84 -3.76
CA ALA A 618 -3.09 -7.37 -4.90
C ALA A 618 -3.76 -8.73 -4.61
N LEU A 619 -3.08 -9.67 -3.94
CA LEU A 619 -3.56 -11.05 -3.77
C LEU A 619 -4.27 -11.33 -2.44
N GLN A 620 -3.86 -10.69 -1.34
CA GLN A 620 -4.39 -11.01 -0.01
C GLN A 620 -5.91 -10.79 0.11
N PRO A 621 -6.50 -9.72 -0.46
CA PRO A 621 -7.95 -9.49 -0.40
C PRO A 621 -8.77 -10.56 -1.14
N VAL A 622 -8.17 -11.24 -2.11
CA VAL A 622 -8.86 -12.21 -2.99
C VAL A 622 -8.43 -13.66 -2.75
N ALA A 623 -7.42 -13.90 -1.92
CA ALA A 623 -6.92 -15.24 -1.58
C ALA A 623 -8.04 -16.15 -1.04
N HIS A 624 -9.03 -15.57 -0.34
CA HIS A 624 -10.17 -16.32 0.19
C HIS A 624 -10.97 -17.09 -0.88
N LEU A 625 -10.90 -16.70 -2.16
CA LEU A 625 -11.56 -17.38 -3.28
C LEU A 625 -11.03 -18.80 -3.49
N LEU A 626 -9.77 -19.08 -3.16
CA LEU A 626 -9.18 -20.41 -3.28
C LEU A 626 -9.82 -21.45 -2.35
N LYS A 627 -10.57 -21.05 -1.31
CA LYS A 627 -11.35 -21.99 -0.46
C LYS A 627 -12.34 -22.82 -1.26
N TYR A 628 -12.80 -22.28 -2.39
CA TYR A 628 -13.75 -22.91 -3.30
C TYR A 628 -13.06 -23.73 -4.41
N THR A 629 -11.73 -23.82 -4.36
CA THR A 629 -10.92 -24.62 -5.28
C THR A 629 -10.42 -25.88 -4.57
N PRO A 630 -10.25 -27.02 -5.26
CA PRO A 630 -9.59 -28.20 -4.69
C PRO A 630 -8.14 -27.99 -4.21
N THR A 631 -7.34 -27.11 -4.84
CA THR A 631 -5.92 -26.95 -4.53
C THR A 631 -5.73 -26.20 -3.21
N GLN A 632 -6.67 -25.31 -2.83
CA GLN A 632 -6.74 -24.51 -1.58
C GLN A 632 -5.49 -23.71 -1.16
N GLN A 633 -4.34 -23.97 -1.77
CA GLN A 633 -3.05 -23.32 -1.61
C GLN A 633 -2.39 -23.29 -3.00
N VAL A 634 -1.52 -22.32 -3.26
CA VAL A 634 -0.84 -22.23 -4.56
C VAL A 634 0.53 -21.58 -4.40
N TRP A 635 1.46 -21.95 -5.28
CA TRP A 635 2.75 -21.28 -5.43
C TRP A 635 2.74 -20.52 -6.75
N ILE A 636 3.21 -19.28 -6.73
CA ILE A 636 3.20 -18.36 -7.86
C ILE A 636 4.63 -17.88 -8.07
N ALA A 637 5.18 -18.07 -9.27
CA ALA A 637 6.44 -17.46 -9.66
C ALA A 637 6.18 -16.00 -10.07
N VAL A 638 6.82 -15.06 -9.39
CA VAL A 638 6.68 -13.63 -9.62
C VAL A 638 8.01 -13.06 -10.11
N ASN A 639 8.00 -12.44 -11.27
CA ASN A 639 9.13 -11.69 -11.80
C ASN A 639 9.31 -10.39 -10.99
N ILE A 640 10.52 -10.13 -10.49
CA ILE A 640 10.84 -8.89 -9.77
C ILE A 640 11.57 -7.85 -10.63
N LEU A 641 11.82 -8.15 -11.90
CA LEU A 641 12.31 -7.18 -12.89
C LEU A 641 11.17 -6.45 -13.56
N ASP A 642 11.50 -5.34 -14.22
CA ASP A 642 10.57 -4.66 -15.10
C ASP A 642 10.52 -5.37 -16.47
N GLU A 643 11.63 -5.94 -16.92
CA GLU A 643 11.71 -6.68 -18.18
C GLU A 643 10.92 -8.00 -18.11
N PRO A 644 10.17 -8.35 -19.18
CA PRO A 644 9.49 -9.64 -19.25
C PRO A 644 10.49 -10.80 -19.36
N ARG A 645 10.08 -12.00 -18.93
CA ARG A 645 10.98 -13.12 -18.66
C ARG A 645 10.77 -14.31 -19.56
N VAL A 646 9.54 -14.65 -19.90
CA VAL A 646 9.22 -15.99 -20.44
C VAL A 646 9.07 -15.91 -21.94
N VAL A 647 10.00 -16.53 -22.67
CA VAL A 647 9.92 -16.70 -24.12
C VAL A 647 10.10 -18.17 -24.45
N TRP A 648 9.29 -18.69 -25.36
CA TRP A 648 9.42 -20.07 -25.81
C TRP A 648 10.11 -20.11 -27.16
N PRO A 649 11.06 -21.04 -27.38
CA PRO A 649 11.68 -21.23 -28.68
C PRO A 649 10.70 -21.84 -29.68
N ASP A 650 11.00 -21.71 -30.97
CA ASP A 650 10.24 -22.34 -32.06
C ASP A 650 10.37 -23.88 -32.06
N THR A 651 11.48 -24.38 -31.51
CA THR A 651 11.80 -25.81 -31.40
C THR A 651 12.23 -26.16 -29.98
N ASN A 652 11.87 -27.36 -29.51
CA ASN A 652 12.16 -27.86 -28.14
C ASN A 652 13.65 -28.18 -27.86
N THR A 653 14.59 -27.50 -28.52
CA THR A 653 16.03 -27.78 -28.47
C THR A 653 16.84 -26.69 -27.76
N ALA A 654 16.20 -25.64 -27.23
CA ALA A 654 16.90 -24.53 -26.60
C ALA A 654 17.22 -24.76 -25.12
N SER A 655 18.34 -24.20 -24.67
CA SER A 655 18.72 -24.04 -23.25
C SER A 655 17.61 -23.34 -22.45
N GLU A 656 17.49 -23.62 -21.15
CA GLU A 656 16.58 -22.90 -20.24
C GLU A 656 16.91 -21.40 -20.13
N VAL A 657 18.14 -21.02 -20.47
CA VAL A 657 18.67 -19.65 -20.40
C VAL A 657 19.15 -19.24 -21.79
N TYR A 658 18.65 -18.09 -22.26
CA TYR A 658 19.13 -17.42 -23.47
C TYR A 658 20.42 -16.64 -23.18
N THR A 659 21.28 -16.44 -24.18
CA THR A 659 22.54 -15.69 -23.97
C THR A 659 22.36 -14.18 -24.10
N ASP A 660 21.52 -13.76 -25.03
CA ASP A 660 21.21 -12.35 -25.33
C ASP A 660 19.90 -12.23 -26.13
N MET A 661 19.50 -11.00 -26.45
CA MET A 661 18.28 -10.75 -27.22
C MET A 661 18.35 -11.19 -28.69
N ALA A 662 19.54 -11.28 -29.28
CA ALA A 662 19.68 -11.80 -30.63
C ALA A 662 19.38 -13.30 -30.66
N ASP A 663 19.81 -14.04 -29.63
CA ASP A 663 19.45 -15.44 -29.42
C ASP A 663 17.94 -15.63 -29.20
N VAL A 664 17.31 -14.79 -28.35
CA VAL A 664 15.85 -14.79 -28.14
C VAL A 664 15.10 -14.59 -29.47
N VAL A 665 15.47 -13.55 -30.24
CA VAL A 665 14.82 -13.23 -31.52
C VAL A 665 15.08 -14.31 -32.56
N LYS A 666 16.29 -14.86 -32.63
CA LYS A 666 16.64 -15.97 -33.54
C LYS A 666 15.85 -17.23 -33.22
N SER A 667 15.54 -17.45 -31.95
CA SER A 667 14.86 -18.66 -31.46
C SER A 667 13.34 -18.53 -31.39
N ASN A 668 12.76 -17.33 -31.59
CA ASN A 668 11.31 -17.11 -31.49
C ASN A 668 10.72 -16.40 -32.73
N GLN A 669 9.92 -17.13 -33.51
CA GLN A 669 9.30 -16.68 -34.76
C GLN A 669 8.25 -15.59 -34.52
N CYS A 670 7.55 -15.63 -33.38
CA CYS A 670 6.58 -14.59 -33.04
C CYS A 670 7.24 -13.22 -33.03
N LEU A 671 8.38 -13.06 -32.36
CA LEU A 671 9.13 -11.79 -32.32
C LEU A 671 9.64 -11.38 -33.71
N ARG A 672 10.04 -12.35 -34.54
CA ARG A 672 10.48 -12.07 -35.92
C ARG A 672 9.36 -11.57 -36.82
N ASN A 673 8.14 -12.02 -36.59
CA ASN A 673 6.95 -11.67 -37.37
C ASN A 673 6.22 -10.43 -36.83
N THR A 674 6.22 -10.22 -35.52
CA THR A 674 5.46 -9.14 -34.86
C THR A 674 6.12 -7.78 -35.06
N LEU A 675 7.45 -7.75 -35.08
CA LEU A 675 8.24 -6.56 -35.38
C LEU A 675 9.18 -6.92 -36.53
N SER A 676 9.31 -6.07 -37.52
CA SER A 676 10.35 -6.20 -38.55
C SER A 676 11.75 -6.02 -37.95
N GLU A 677 12.79 -6.37 -38.72
CA GLU A 677 14.17 -6.15 -38.29
C GLU A 677 14.48 -4.67 -38.05
N SER A 678 14.03 -3.80 -38.96
CA SER A 678 14.19 -2.36 -38.82
C SER A 678 13.47 -1.84 -37.57
N GLU A 679 12.25 -2.29 -37.27
CA GLU A 679 11.52 -1.89 -36.05
C GLU A 679 12.21 -2.34 -34.77
N ARG A 680 12.79 -3.55 -34.73
CA ARG A 680 13.56 -4.00 -33.56
C ARG A 680 14.80 -3.15 -33.31
N LEU A 681 15.48 -2.71 -34.38
CA LEU A 681 16.67 -1.85 -34.27
C LEU A 681 16.35 -0.46 -33.69
N LEU A 682 15.09 -0.02 -33.79
CA LEU A 682 14.62 1.24 -33.23
C LEU A 682 14.35 1.21 -31.71
N HIS A 683 14.55 0.06 -31.05
CA HIS A 683 14.21 -0.13 -29.64
C HIS A 683 15.33 -0.81 -28.85
N GLY A 684 15.85 -0.12 -27.83
CA GLY A 684 17.02 -0.57 -27.08
C GLY A 684 16.81 -1.88 -26.31
N PHE A 685 15.57 -2.25 -25.97
CA PHE A 685 15.25 -3.59 -25.47
C PHE A 685 15.79 -4.72 -26.37
N PHE A 686 15.75 -4.58 -27.70
CA PHE A 686 16.24 -5.62 -28.62
C PHE A 686 17.73 -5.49 -28.93
N THR A 687 18.27 -4.27 -29.00
CA THR A 687 19.66 -4.06 -29.40
C THR A 687 20.62 -4.13 -28.22
N SER A 688 20.26 -3.54 -27.08
CA SER A 688 21.12 -3.45 -25.90
C SER A 688 20.25 -3.17 -24.66
N PRO A 689 19.51 -4.18 -24.16
CA PRO A 689 18.61 -4.00 -23.02
C PRO A 689 19.39 -3.56 -21.78
N ALA A 690 18.73 -2.79 -20.91
CA ALA A 690 19.32 -2.33 -19.65
C ALA A 690 19.60 -3.52 -18.71
N THR A 691 18.64 -4.45 -18.61
CA THR A 691 18.81 -5.76 -17.99
C THR A 691 18.38 -6.85 -18.97
N PHE A 692 19.17 -7.91 -19.11
CA PHE A 692 18.80 -9.09 -19.90
C PHE A 692 18.60 -10.30 -18.99
N ALA A 693 17.41 -10.91 -19.03
CA ALA A 693 17.09 -12.07 -18.20
C ALA A 693 16.00 -12.96 -18.79
N ALA A 694 15.91 -13.06 -20.12
CA ALA A 694 14.93 -13.94 -20.76
C ALA A 694 15.24 -15.42 -20.44
N LEU A 695 14.19 -16.20 -20.22
CA LEU A 695 14.23 -17.62 -19.89
C LEU A 695 13.25 -18.42 -20.73
N ASN A 696 13.63 -19.66 -21.02
CA ASN A 696 12.74 -20.66 -21.57
C ASN A 696 12.08 -21.47 -20.44
N LEU A 697 10.98 -20.93 -19.89
CA LEU A 697 10.19 -21.58 -18.83
C LEU A 697 8.85 -22.10 -19.35
N GLU A 698 8.87 -23.12 -20.21
CA GLU A 698 7.64 -23.70 -20.81
C GLU A 698 6.66 -24.25 -19.77
N HIS A 699 7.15 -24.68 -18.61
CA HIS A 699 6.33 -25.32 -17.59
C HIS A 699 5.99 -24.44 -16.39
N VAL A 700 6.39 -23.15 -16.40
CA VAL A 700 6.18 -22.22 -15.29
C VAL A 700 5.50 -20.96 -15.79
N PRO A 701 4.21 -20.75 -15.45
CA PRO A 701 3.59 -19.45 -15.66
C PRO A 701 4.18 -18.45 -14.66
N VAL A 702 4.83 -17.40 -15.16
CA VAL A 702 5.48 -16.36 -14.37
C VAL A 702 4.65 -15.08 -14.42
N PHE A 703 4.31 -14.54 -13.26
CA PHE A 703 3.59 -13.28 -13.13
C PHE A 703 4.56 -12.11 -13.31
N SER A 704 4.30 -11.28 -14.32
CA SER A 704 5.13 -10.11 -14.66
C SER A 704 4.27 -8.88 -14.87
N GLN A 705 4.90 -7.71 -14.75
CA GLN A 705 4.20 -6.44 -14.90
C GLN A 705 3.86 -6.12 -16.35
N THR A 706 4.73 -6.49 -17.28
CA THR A 706 4.53 -6.24 -18.71
C THR A 706 4.96 -7.45 -19.54
N LYS A 707 4.65 -7.40 -20.83
CA LYS A 707 5.20 -8.28 -21.86
C LYS A 707 5.08 -7.70 -23.26
N ILE A 708 5.81 -8.27 -24.21
CA ILE A 708 5.57 -8.05 -25.64
C ILE A 708 4.57 -9.11 -26.09
N SER A 709 3.29 -8.72 -26.17
CA SER A 709 2.20 -9.64 -26.50
C SER A 709 2.12 -9.90 -28.02
N PRO A 710 1.88 -11.14 -28.48
CA PRO A 710 1.71 -12.38 -27.71
C PRO A 710 3.01 -13.19 -27.55
N CYS A 711 4.17 -12.62 -27.87
CA CYS A 711 5.42 -13.38 -28.03
C CYS A 711 6.08 -13.77 -26.71
N TYR A 712 6.07 -12.86 -25.73
CA TYR A 712 6.41 -13.20 -24.35
C TYR A 712 5.18 -13.83 -23.68
N ARG A 713 5.42 -14.93 -22.97
CA ARG A 713 4.37 -15.76 -22.35
C ARG A 713 4.08 -15.38 -20.92
N ASP A 714 4.77 -14.38 -20.37
CA ASP A 714 4.49 -13.86 -19.03
C ASP A 714 2.99 -13.60 -18.80
N VAL A 715 2.56 -13.84 -17.57
CA VAL A 715 1.18 -13.61 -17.12
C VAL A 715 1.11 -12.21 -16.53
N LEU A 716 0.32 -11.32 -17.13
CA LEU A 716 0.26 -9.94 -16.71
C LEU A 716 -0.39 -9.81 -15.33
N PHE A 717 0.34 -9.18 -14.40
CA PHE A 717 -0.05 -9.03 -13.00
C PHE A 717 0.27 -7.61 -12.49
N PRO A 718 -0.69 -6.92 -11.86
CA PRO A 718 -0.45 -5.58 -11.30
C PRO A 718 0.61 -5.60 -10.18
N ARG A 719 1.49 -4.60 -10.14
CA ARG A 719 2.59 -4.43 -9.16
C ARG A 719 2.63 -2.99 -8.64
N ASP A 720 3.74 -2.59 -8.01
CA ASP A 720 3.90 -1.34 -7.26
C ASP A 720 3.41 -0.09 -8.02
N HIS A 721 3.86 0.13 -9.26
CA HIS A 721 3.45 1.31 -10.05
C HIS A 721 1.95 1.39 -10.34
N HIS A 722 1.27 0.24 -10.44
CA HIS A 722 -0.18 0.20 -10.66
C HIS A 722 -0.95 0.62 -9.43
N LEU A 723 -0.48 0.19 -8.25
CA LEU A 723 -1.05 0.60 -6.98
C LEU A 723 -0.79 2.08 -6.72
N GLU A 724 0.38 2.60 -7.09
CA GLU A 724 0.68 4.04 -7.05
C GLU A 724 -0.28 4.83 -7.95
N ALA A 725 -0.50 4.39 -9.19
CA ALA A 725 -1.43 5.04 -10.12
C ALA A 725 -2.88 5.01 -9.63
N VAL A 726 -3.33 3.93 -8.98
CA VAL A 726 -4.66 3.84 -8.35
C VAL A 726 -4.76 4.85 -7.20
N LYS A 727 -3.78 4.89 -6.30
CA LYS A 727 -3.74 5.84 -5.16
C LYS A 727 -3.69 7.30 -5.62
N LEU A 728 -2.97 7.57 -6.72
CA LEU A 728 -2.93 8.89 -7.34
C LEU A 728 -4.28 9.26 -7.96
N ALA A 729 -4.96 8.34 -8.64
CA ALA A 729 -6.29 8.58 -9.22
C ALA A 729 -7.34 8.95 -8.17
N GLU A 730 -7.26 8.36 -6.98
CA GLU A 730 -8.15 8.64 -5.86
C GLU A 730 -7.95 10.05 -5.27
N SER A 731 -6.81 10.69 -5.56
CA SER A 731 -6.42 11.99 -4.97
C SER A 731 -6.22 13.12 -5.98
N ALA A 732 -6.05 12.82 -7.27
CA ALA A 732 -5.76 13.78 -8.32
C ALA A 732 -6.95 13.96 -9.28
N SER A 733 -7.33 15.21 -9.52
CA SER A 733 -8.25 15.60 -10.59
C SER A 733 -7.51 16.53 -11.54
N ASP A 734 -7.60 16.33 -12.86
CA ASP A 734 -7.17 17.35 -13.82
C ASP A 734 -8.20 18.48 -13.83
N PRO A 735 -7.90 19.66 -13.25
CA PRO A 735 -8.87 20.72 -13.08
C PRO A 735 -9.02 21.59 -14.33
N ILE A 736 -8.22 21.36 -15.38
CA ILE A 736 -8.14 22.23 -16.55
C ILE A 736 -9.08 21.69 -17.63
N PRO A 737 -10.15 22.43 -17.99
CA PRO A 737 -11.03 22.06 -19.09
C PRO A 737 -10.28 22.05 -20.43
N TRP A 738 -10.72 21.21 -21.35
CA TRP A 738 -10.12 21.05 -22.68
C TRP A 738 -9.91 22.38 -23.41
N GLU A 739 -10.88 23.28 -23.32
CA GLU A 739 -10.91 24.58 -24.00
C GLU A 739 -9.82 25.54 -23.49
N ARG A 740 -9.33 25.31 -22.25
CA ARG A 740 -8.26 26.11 -21.64
C ARG A 740 -6.88 25.52 -21.87
N LYS A 741 -6.78 24.30 -22.37
CA LYS A 741 -5.49 23.66 -22.66
C LYS A 741 -4.84 24.26 -23.89
N LYS A 742 -3.51 24.37 -23.86
CA LYS A 742 -2.66 24.90 -24.92
C LYS A 742 -2.30 23.81 -25.92
N ARG A 743 -2.22 24.19 -27.21
CA ARG A 743 -1.76 23.32 -28.30
C ARG A 743 -0.25 23.09 -28.20
N VAL A 744 0.13 22.31 -27.20
CA VAL A 744 1.52 21.93 -26.93
C VAL A 744 1.64 20.42 -27.01
N LEU A 745 2.61 19.93 -27.78
CA LEU A 745 3.14 18.58 -27.66
C LEU A 745 4.25 18.56 -26.61
N PHE A 746 4.07 17.74 -25.58
CA PHE A 746 4.96 17.72 -24.43
C PHE A 746 5.56 16.35 -24.15
N TRP A 747 6.87 16.32 -23.87
CA TRP A 747 7.59 15.18 -23.28
C TRP A 747 8.81 15.62 -22.46
N ARG A 748 8.94 15.03 -21.28
CA ARG A 748 10.14 15.11 -20.43
C ARG A 748 10.51 13.73 -19.90
N GLY A 749 11.74 13.30 -20.17
CA GLY A 749 12.23 12.00 -19.74
C GLY A 749 13.73 11.97 -19.46
N SER A 750 14.19 10.82 -18.99
CA SER A 750 15.62 10.56 -18.79
C SER A 750 16.15 9.66 -19.90
N THR A 751 17.48 9.57 -20.04
CA THR A 751 18.17 8.63 -20.93
C THR A 751 17.97 7.17 -20.46
N THR A 752 16.79 6.63 -20.72
CA THR A 752 16.44 5.19 -20.58
C THR A 752 15.88 4.68 -21.90
N GLY A 753 15.61 3.38 -22.03
CA GLY A 753 15.30 2.79 -23.34
C GLY A 753 16.07 1.52 -23.66
N GLY A 754 17.00 1.13 -22.78
CA GLY A 754 18.16 0.29 -23.07
C GLY A 754 19.41 0.90 -22.42
N ARG A 755 20.57 0.32 -22.69
CA ARG A 755 21.87 0.84 -22.23
C ARG A 755 22.25 2.09 -23.01
N PHE A 756 22.73 3.13 -22.31
CA PHE A 756 23.30 4.34 -22.88
C PHE A 756 24.82 4.33 -22.65
N ASP A 757 25.57 3.98 -23.68
CA ASP A 757 27.04 3.92 -23.69
C ASP A 757 27.56 4.26 -25.09
N SER A 758 28.80 4.70 -25.17
CA SER A 758 29.59 4.90 -26.40
C SER A 758 29.58 3.70 -27.36
N ASN A 759 29.43 2.48 -26.84
CA ASN A 759 29.53 1.25 -27.63
C ASN A 759 28.18 0.70 -28.15
N VAL A 760 27.07 1.39 -27.91
CA VAL A 760 25.72 0.90 -28.27
C VAL A 760 24.93 1.93 -29.08
N PRO A 761 23.98 1.51 -29.94
CA PRO A 761 23.29 2.41 -30.86
C PRO A 761 22.14 3.20 -30.20
N TRP A 762 22.36 3.79 -29.03
CA TRP A 762 21.32 4.46 -28.24
C TRP A 762 20.65 5.67 -28.93
N ARG A 763 21.30 6.24 -29.94
CA ARG A 763 20.74 7.29 -30.81
C ARG A 763 19.51 6.81 -31.58
N GLN A 764 19.36 5.50 -31.79
CA GLN A 764 18.21 4.89 -32.46
C GLN A 764 17.02 4.64 -31.51
N TYR A 765 17.19 4.79 -30.20
CA TYR A 765 16.13 4.50 -29.24
C TYR A 765 14.98 5.52 -29.34
N PRO A 766 13.74 5.16 -28.94
CA PRO A 766 12.57 6.01 -29.14
C PRO A 766 12.71 7.40 -28.50
N ARG A 767 13.29 7.47 -27.29
CA ARG A 767 13.47 8.73 -26.56
C ARG A 767 14.48 9.65 -27.25
N SER A 768 15.61 9.11 -27.67
CA SER A 768 16.63 9.86 -28.43
C SER A 768 16.04 10.39 -29.73
N ARG A 769 15.31 9.55 -30.47
CA ARG A 769 14.67 9.95 -31.73
C ARG A 769 13.60 11.01 -31.55
N LEU A 770 12.80 10.96 -30.48
CA LEU A 770 11.81 12.01 -30.20
C LEU A 770 12.48 13.36 -29.90
N VAL A 771 13.55 13.37 -29.10
CA VAL A 771 14.28 14.62 -28.80
C VAL A 771 14.92 15.17 -30.08
N LYS A 772 15.53 14.30 -30.90
CA LYS A 772 16.08 14.69 -32.20
C LYS A 772 15.00 15.24 -33.14
N TRP A 773 13.84 14.58 -33.22
CA TRP A 773 12.70 15.09 -33.97
C TRP A 773 12.29 16.48 -33.50
N GLY A 774 12.29 16.75 -32.18
CA GLY A 774 12.02 18.09 -31.64
C GLY A 774 12.99 19.16 -32.12
N LEU A 775 14.28 18.84 -32.26
CA LEU A 775 15.30 19.75 -32.80
C LEU A 775 15.12 19.99 -34.30
N GLU A 776 14.77 18.94 -35.05
CA GLU A 776 14.46 19.04 -36.48
C GLU A 776 13.18 19.88 -36.69
N TYR A 777 12.18 19.69 -35.84
CA TYR A 777 10.94 20.47 -35.84
C TYR A 777 11.24 21.95 -35.55
N ALA A 778 12.11 22.27 -34.58
CA ALA A 778 12.55 23.64 -34.29
C ALA A 778 13.22 24.30 -35.51
N SER A 779 13.97 23.53 -36.30
CA SER A 779 14.65 24.03 -37.50
C SER A 779 13.67 24.31 -38.64
N LYS A 780 12.64 23.47 -38.81
CA LYS A 780 11.57 23.66 -39.81
C LYS A 780 10.57 24.76 -39.43
N HIS A 781 10.35 24.96 -38.13
CA HIS A 781 9.35 25.89 -37.57
C HIS A 781 9.99 26.82 -36.53
N PRO A 782 10.74 27.86 -36.97
CA PRO A 782 11.37 28.80 -36.06
C PRO A 782 10.37 29.43 -35.09
N GLY A 783 10.65 29.34 -33.78
CA GLY A 783 9.79 29.88 -32.72
C GLY A 783 8.67 28.94 -32.25
N ALA A 784 8.52 27.75 -32.83
CA ALA A 784 7.52 26.76 -32.44
C ALA A 784 8.01 25.77 -31.36
N VAL A 785 9.23 25.93 -30.85
CA VAL A 785 9.82 25.09 -29.79
C VAL A 785 10.24 25.95 -28.61
N PHE A 786 9.96 25.48 -27.40
CA PHE A 786 10.30 26.18 -26.17
C PHE A 786 10.68 25.21 -25.05
N ASP A 787 11.05 25.74 -23.88
CA ASP A 787 11.25 24.97 -22.66
C ASP A 787 10.20 25.40 -21.61
N ALA A 788 9.23 24.53 -21.36
CA ALA A 788 8.17 24.76 -20.40
C ALA A 788 8.69 24.82 -18.97
N GLY A 789 9.86 24.28 -18.65
CA GLY A 789 10.44 24.33 -17.31
C GLY A 789 10.87 25.73 -16.90
N VAL A 790 11.35 26.55 -17.84
CA VAL A 790 11.78 27.93 -17.60
C VAL A 790 10.78 29.00 -18.05
N THR A 791 9.75 28.60 -18.81
CA THR A 791 8.70 29.53 -19.24
C THR A 791 7.75 29.81 -18.08
N GLU A 792 7.81 31.02 -17.51
CA GLU A 792 7.01 31.41 -16.34
C GLU A 792 5.50 31.44 -16.64
N ASN A 793 5.10 31.89 -17.83
CA ASN A 793 3.69 32.05 -18.18
C ASN A 793 3.33 31.32 -19.47
N ILE A 794 2.87 30.07 -19.34
CA ILE A 794 2.33 29.26 -20.45
C ILE A 794 1.06 29.88 -21.05
N ALA A 795 0.33 30.73 -20.31
CA ALA A 795 -0.91 31.32 -20.78
C ALA A 795 -0.69 32.31 -21.96
N THR A 796 0.51 32.87 -22.10
CA THR A 796 0.86 33.80 -23.19
C THR A 796 1.14 33.09 -24.52
N LEU A 797 1.22 31.76 -24.54
CA LEU A 797 1.32 31.01 -25.79
C LEU A 797 0.04 31.22 -26.61
N GLU A 798 0.22 31.68 -27.85
CA GLU A 798 -0.83 31.79 -28.85
C GLU A 798 -1.32 30.40 -29.25
N ASN A 799 -2.63 30.25 -29.41
CA ASN A 799 -3.26 28.96 -29.73
C ASN A 799 -3.32 28.68 -31.25
N GLU A 800 -2.69 29.50 -32.09
CA GLU A 800 -2.79 29.39 -33.55
C GLU A 800 -1.86 28.31 -34.13
N GLN A 801 -0.63 28.19 -33.63
CA GLN A 801 0.35 27.19 -34.07
C GLN A 801 0.61 26.10 -33.03
N LEU A 802 1.11 24.93 -33.47
CA LEU A 802 1.59 23.88 -32.56
C LEU A 802 2.90 24.29 -31.92
N MET A 803 2.94 24.34 -30.60
CA MET A 803 4.17 24.46 -29.83
C MET A 803 4.68 23.09 -29.41
N VAL A 804 5.99 22.91 -29.37
CA VAL A 804 6.62 21.64 -28.97
C VAL A 804 7.58 21.88 -27.83
N ASP A 805 7.47 21.06 -26.79
CA ASP A 805 8.50 20.95 -25.76
C ASP A 805 8.80 19.47 -25.47
N VAL A 806 9.84 18.99 -26.14
CA VAL A 806 10.43 17.67 -25.92
C VAL A 806 11.90 17.83 -25.50
N GLY A 807 12.36 16.99 -24.57
CA GLY A 807 13.75 17.02 -24.14
C GLY A 807 14.08 16.06 -23.01
N PHE A 808 15.36 15.73 -22.88
CA PHE A 808 15.87 15.05 -21.69
C PHE A 808 15.94 16.04 -20.54
N HIS A 809 15.49 15.65 -19.35
CA HIS A 809 15.69 16.44 -18.12
C HIS A 809 16.78 15.87 -17.22
N HIS A 810 17.18 14.63 -17.49
CA HIS A 810 18.18 13.92 -16.71
C HIS A 810 18.95 12.94 -17.60
N VAL A 811 20.26 12.88 -17.41
CA VAL A 811 21.14 11.90 -18.03
C VAL A 811 21.58 10.93 -16.95
N ASN A 812 21.24 9.64 -17.11
CA ASN A 812 21.54 8.62 -16.11
C ASN A 812 23.01 8.18 -16.14
N ASP A 813 23.60 8.12 -17.32
CA ASP A 813 24.94 7.59 -17.55
C ASP A 813 25.89 8.72 -17.97
N ALA A 814 26.87 9.03 -17.12
CA ALA A 814 27.80 10.14 -17.37
C ALA A 814 28.59 9.99 -18.69
N VAL A 815 28.76 8.76 -19.20
CA VAL A 815 29.48 8.47 -20.44
C VAL A 815 28.83 9.08 -21.68
N VAL A 816 27.52 9.32 -21.69
CA VAL A 816 26.80 9.95 -22.81
C VAL A 816 26.50 11.43 -22.57
N LEU A 817 26.93 12.01 -21.45
CA LEU A 817 26.58 13.40 -21.10
C LEU A 817 27.03 14.39 -22.17
N ASN A 818 28.28 14.30 -22.62
CA ASN A 818 28.81 15.17 -23.67
C ASN A 818 28.06 15.01 -25.00
N ASP A 819 27.69 13.77 -25.37
CA ASP A 819 26.91 13.51 -26.58
C ASP A 819 25.50 14.12 -26.47
N VAL A 820 24.86 14.04 -25.31
CA VAL A 820 23.55 14.67 -25.05
C VAL A 820 23.66 16.20 -25.10
N GLU A 821 24.71 16.78 -24.52
CA GLU A 821 24.97 18.23 -24.58
C GLU A 821 25.17 18.71 -26.01
N THR A 822 25.97 17.99 -26.80
CA THR A 822 26.38 18.42 -28.13
C THR A 822 25.39 18.08 -29.24
N GLU A 823 24.74 16.93 -29.20
CA GLU A 823 23.83 16.46 -30.26
C GLU A 823 22.36 16.68 -29.96
N TYR A 824 21.97 16.80 -28.68
CA TYR A 824 20.56 16.87 -28.25
C TYR A 824 20.19 18.19 -27.57
N GLY A 825 21.11 19.16 -27.51
CA GLY A 825 20.88 20.46 -26.89
C GLY A 825 20.91 20.44 -25.36
N GLY A 826 21.49 19.41 -24.76
CA GLY A 826 21.64 19.27 -23.31
C GLY A 826 20.35 18.86 -22.59
N THR A 827 20.36 19.02 -21.27
CA THR A 827 19.19 18.77 -20.43
C THR A 827 18.33 20.02 -20.31
N LYS A 828 17.01 19.82 -20.34
CA LYS A 828 16.00 20.84 -20.07
C LYS A 828 15.52 20.77 -18.64
N SER A 829 14.96 21.87 -18.13
CA SER A 829 14.46 21.93 -16.75
C SER A 829 13.31 20.95 -16.51
N HIS A 830 13.20 20.47 -15.27
CA HIS A 830 12.08 19.62 -14.83
C HIS A 830 10.75 20.39 -14.94
N VAL A 831 9.68 19.67 -15.24
CA VAL A 831 8.31 20.21 -15.37
C VAL A 831 7.40 19.39 -14.48
N SER A 832 6.69 20.05 -13.55
CA SER A 832 5.76 19.40 -12.63
C SER A 832 4.56 18.78 -13.36
N PHE A 833 3.92 17.79 -12.73
CA PHE A 833 2.73 17.14 -13.29
C PHE A 833 1.60 18.17 -13.50
N GLU A 834 1.43 19.11 -12.58
CA GLU A 834 0.43 20.17 -12.62
C GLU A 834 0.65 21.11 -13.81
N LYS A 835 1.91 21.45 -14.11
CA LYS A 835 2.24 22.33 -15.23
C LYS A 835 1.96 21.64 -16.57
N MET A 836 2.24 20.34 -16.70
CA MET A 836 1.93 19.60 -17.93
C MET A 836 0.44 19.41 -18.18
N LEU A 837 -0.44 19.51 -17.16
CA LEU A 837 -1.90 19.46 -17.35
C LEU A 837 -2.41 20.62 -18.23
N GLN A 838 -1.62 21.66 -18.46
CA GLN A 838 -1.98 22.75 -19.35
C GLN A 838 -1.92 22.37 -20.84
N PHE A 839 -1.33 21.22 -21.18
CA PHE A 839 -1.04 20.85 -22.57
C PHE A 839 -2.06 19.87 -23.14
N LYS A 840 -2.46 20.08 -24.40
CA LYS A 840 -3.40 19.18 -25.10
C LYS A 840 -2.79 17.84 -25.48
N TYR A 841 -1.50 17.78 -25.81
CA TYR A 841 -0.88 16.59 -26.40
C TYR A 841 0.29 16.10 -25.55
N LEU A 842 0.14 14.91 -24.96
CA LEU A 842 1.19 14.26 -24.17
C LEU A 842 1.66 13.02 -24.92
N ILE A 843 2.94 12.95 -25.22
CA ILE A 843 3.51 11.75 -25.83
C ILE A 843 4.07 10.83 -24.74
N VAL A 844 3.79 9.53 -24.87
CA VAL A 844 4.25 8.49 -23.96
C VAL A 844 5.06 7.49 -24.76
N LEU A 845 6.28 7.24 -24.29
CA LEU A 845 7.26 6.38 -24.92
C LEU A 845 7.72 5.30 -23.95
N ASP A 846 8.01 4.12 -24.48
CA ASP A 846 8.70 3.08 -23.72
C ASP A 846 10.03 3.59 -23.11
N GLY A 847 10.34 3.07 -21.92
CA GLY A 847 11.63 3.22 -21.27
C GLY A 847 12.48 1.99 -21.51
N ASN A 848 13.15 1.49 -20.47
CA ASN A 848 13.76 0.18 -20.54
C ASN A 848 12.72 -0.90 -20.92
N THR A 849 11.47 -0.68 -20.47
CA THR A 849 10.29 -1.50 -20.74
C THR A 849 9.05 -0.60 -20.92
N TRP A 850 7.89 -1.00 -20.38
CA TRP A 850 6.64 -0.25 -20.47
C TRP A 850 6.73 1.12 -19.77
N PRO A 851 5.88 2.08 -20.18
CA PRO A 851 5.85 3.40 -19.58
C PRO A 851 4.90 3.44 -18.38
N GLY A 852 5.44 3.38 -17.16
CA GLY A 852 4.66 3.47 -15.92
C GLY A 852 3.78 4.74 -15.80
N ARG A 853 4.06 5.79 -16.57
CA ARG A 853 3.26 7.03 -16.60
C ARG A 853 2.01 6.94 -17.46
N LEU A 854 1.89 5.95 -18.35
CA LEU A 854 0.75 5.83 -19.28
C LEU A 854 -0.58 5.84 -18.55
N GLN A 855 -0.69 5.01 -17.51
CA GLN A 855 -1.91 4.87 -16.72
C GLN A 855 -2.35 6.18 -16.06
N GLY A 856 -1.40 6.96 -15.52
CA GLY A 856 -1.68 8.26 -14.91
C GLY A 856 -2.01 9.33 -15.96
N TYR A 857 -1.35 9.32 -17.12
CA TYR A 857 -1.58 10.30 -18.17
C TYR A 857 -2.95 10.11 -18.84
N LEU A 858 -3.40 8.86 -19.01
CA LEU A 858 -4.74 8.54 -19.52
C LEU A 858 -5.89 9.05 -18.61
N GLN A 859 -5.61 9.45 -17.37
CA GLN A 859 -6.59 10.07 -16.46
C GLN A 859 -6.77 11.58 -16.69
N THR A 860 -5.86 12.21 -17.44
CA THR A 860 -5.88 13.65 -17.68
C THR A 860 -6.86 14.02 -18.78
N ASN A 861 -7.21 15.30 -18.89
CA ASN A 861 -7.98 15.84 -20.02
C ASN A 861 -7.08 16.06 -21.26
N SER A 862 -5.91 15.42 -21.36
CA SER A 862 -4.97 15.56 -22.48
C SER A 862 -5.01 14.31 -23.37
N VAL A 863 -4.76 14.49 -24.67
CA VAL A 863 -4.65 13.37 -25.62
C VAL A 863 -3.30 12.73 -25.47
N ILE A 864 -3.31 11.40 -25.33
CA ILE A 864 -2.10 10.60 -25.22
C ILE A 864 -1.70 10.10 -26.60
N LEU A 865 -0.51 10.48 -27.05
CA LEU A 865 0.14 9.88 -28.22
C LEU A 865 1.08 8.78 -27.72
N TYR A 866 0.84 7.54 -28.10
CA TYR A 866 1.54 6.39 -27.53
C TYR A 866 2.43 5.69 -28.56
N ASN A 867 3.72 5.59 -28.23
CA ASN A 867 4.74 4.85 -28.98
C ASN A 867 5.34 3.80 -28.04
N GLY A 868 4.91 2.55 -28.19
CA GLY A 868 5.43 1.46 -27.38
C GLY A 868 5.05 0.09 -27.93
N ILE A 869 5.81 -0.92 -27.50
CA ILE A 869 5.69 -2.33 -27.88
C ILE A 869 5.23 -3.20 -26.70
N PHE A 870 5.26 -2.65 -25.49
CA PHE A 870 4.92 -3.37 -24.26
C PHE A 870 3.43 -3.29 -23.94
N THR A 871 2.89 -4.38 -23.41
CA THR A 871 1.49 -4.53 -22.99
C THR A 871 1.41 -4.66 -21.48
N ASP A 872 0.47 -3.96 -20.86
CA ASP A 872 0.15 -4.04 -19.43
C ASP A 872 -1.18 -4.76 -19.17
N TYR A 873 -1.50 -5.07 -17.92
CA TYR A 873 -2.68 -5.85 -17.52
C TYR A 873 -4.03 -5.20 -17.87
N TYR A 874 -4.04 -3.89 -18.15
CA TYR A 874 -5.22 -3.13 -18.58
C TYR A 874 -5.18 -2.72 -20.05
N ASN A 875 -4.05 -2.89 -20.76
CA ASN A 875 -3.89 -2.41 -22.14
C ASN A 875 -4.90 -3.02 -23.11
N TRP A 876 -5.39 -4.23 -22.84
CA TRP A 876 -6.40 -4.89 -23.67
C TRP A 876 -7.75 -4.15 -23.69
N ARG A 877 -7.97 -3.20 -22.75
CA ARG A 877 -9.12 -2.28 -22.74
C ARG A 877 -8.88 -1.01 -23.54
N LEU A 878 -7.62 -0.71 -23.87
CA LEU A 878 -7.27 0.45 -24.66
C LEU A 878 -7.52 0.15 -26.13
N GLU A 879 -8.08 1.14 -26.82
CA GLU A 879 -8.40 1.06 -28.24
C GLU A 879 -7.74 2.25 -28.93
N PRO A 880 -6.93 2.01 -29.99
CA PRO A 880 -6.33 3.07 -30.77
C PRO A 880 -7.40 4.00 -31.37
N MET A 881 -7.11 5.29 -31.40
CA MET A 881 -8.01 6.38 -31.83
C MET A 881 -9.32 6.51 -31.03
N VAL A 882 -9.51 5.70 -29.99
CA VAL A 882 -10.64 5.81 -29.04
C VAL A 882 -10.15 6.33 -27.70
N HIS A 883 -9.06 5.76 -27.17
CA HIS A 883 -8.49 6.09 -25.85
C HIS A 883 -7.11 6.76 -25.96
N TYR A 884 -6.42 6.58 -27.07
CA TYR A 884 -5.10 7.17 -27.31
C TYR A 884 -4.83 7.21 -28.82
N VAL A 885 -3.88 8.04 -29.24
CA VAL A 885 -3.40 8.09 -30.63
C VAL A 885 -2.14 7.21 -30.72
N PRO A 886 -2.17 6.08 -31.45
CA PRO A 886 -0.95 5.26 -31.62
C PRO A 886 0.09 6.05 -32.42
N LEU A 887 1.36 5.69 -32.35
CA LEU A 887 2.43 6.24 -33.19
C LEU A 887 3.25 5.09 -33.78
N LYS A 888 3.74 5.24 -35.02
CA LYS A 888 4.74 4.32 -35.57
C LYS A 888 6.01 4.41 -34.76
N LEU A 889 6.71 3.29 -34.62
CA LEU A 889 7.95 3.23 -33.84
C LEU A 889 8.98 4.23 -34.33
N ASP A 890 9.05 4.51 -35.64
CA ASP A 890 9.97 5.46 -36.26
C ASP A 890 9.57 6.94 -36.13
N PHE A 891 8.37 7.25 -35.62
CA PHE A 891 7.73 8.58 -35.60
C PHE A 891 7.45 9.19 -36.98
N SER A 892 7.47 8.41 -38.06
CA SER A 892 7.20 8.90 -39.41
C SER A 892 5.79 9.47 -39.60
N ASP A 893 4.86 9.15 -38.69
CA ASP A 893 3.48 9.60 -38.67
C ASP A 893 3.17 10.65 -37.59
N LEU A 894 4.18 11.14 -36.86
CA LEU A 894 3.98 12.05 -35.73
C LEU A 894 3.44 13.42 -36.17
N GLU A 895 4.06 14.05 -37.17
CA GLU A 895 3.63 15.35 -37.70
C GLU A 895 2.20 15.29 -38.28
N GLU A 896 1.90 14.25 -39.07
CA GLU A 896 0.56 14.00 -39.64
C GLU A 896 -0.50 13.86 -38.54
N LYS A 897 -0.21 13.10 -37.48
CA LYS A 897 -1.14 12.89 -36.36
C LYS A 897 -1.38 14.16 -35.55
N LEU A 898 -0.36 14.99 -35.38
CA LEU A 898 -0.51 16.28 -34.71
C LEU A 898 -1.35 17.25 -35.55
N GLU A 899 -1.14 17.29 -36.86
CA GLU A 899 -1.96 18.08 -37.79
C GLU A 899 -3.42 17.62 -37.75
N TRP A 900 -3.66 16.31 -37.76
CA TRP A 900 -5.00 15.76 -37.61
C TRP A 900 -5.65 16.17 -36.29
N LEU A 901 -4.94 16.04 -35.16
CA LEU A 901 -5.44 16.43 -33.83
C LEU A 901 -5.79 17.92 -33.73
N MET A 902 -5.02 18.80 -34.40
CA MET A 902 -5.30 20.24 -34.41
C MET A 902 -6.51 20.62 -35.26
N THR A 903 -6.76 19.87 -36.34
CA THR A 903 -7.88 20.11 -37.26
C THR A 903 -9.17 19.41 -36.81
N HIS A 904 -9.08 18.46 -35.88
CA HIS A 904 -10.18 17.66 -35.33
C HIS A 904 -10.22 17.80 -33.79
N ASP A 905 -10.34 19.05 -33.30
CA ASP A 905 -10.21 19.36 -31.87
C ASP A 905 -11.29 18.70 -31.00
N ASP A 906 -12.51 18.54 -31.54
CA ASP A 906 -13.61 17.87 -30.84
C ASP A 906 -13.38 16.36 -30.75
N GLU A 907 -12.87 15.72 -31.82
CA GLU A 907 -12.47 14.32 -31.80
C GLU A 907 -11.30 14.09 -30.86
N ALA A 908 -10.31 14.99 -30.87
CA ALA A 908 -9.18 14.97 -29.93
C ALA A 908 -9.67 15.04 -28.47
N ARG A 909 -10.60 15.96 -28.16
CA ARG A 909 -11.25 16.01 -26.83
C ARG A 909 -11.91 14.68 -26.49
N ARG A 910 -12.65 14.09 -27.43
CA ARG A 910 -13.37 12.83 -27.20
C ARG A 910 -12.42 11.68 -26.89
N ILE A 911 -11.24 11.63 -27.51
CA ILE A 911 -10.21 10.63 -27.21
C ILE A 911 -9.77 10.71 -25.74
N SER A 912 -9.49 11.91 -25.23
CA SER A 912 -9.07 12.08 -23.83
C SER A 912 -10.21 11.81 -22.84
N GLU A 913 -11.45 12.20 -23.17
CA GLU A 913 -12.63 11.90 -22.37
C GLU A 913 -12.91 10.40 -22.25
N ASN A 914 -12.82 9.66 -23.35
CA ASN A 914 -12.94 8.21 -23.36
C ASN A 914 -11.84 7.56 -22.50
N ALA A 915 -10.59 8.01 -22.66
CA ALA A 915 -9.46 7.53 -21.86
C ALA A 915 -9.72 7.72 -20.36
N ARG A 916 -10.14 8.93 -19.96
CA ARG A 916 -10.43 9.27 -18.56
C ARG A 916 -11.60 8.46 -18.02
N SER A 917 -12.65 8.26 -18.81
CA SER A 917 -13.80 7.43 -18.44
C SER A 917 -13.38 5.98 -18.19
N LEU A 918 -12.58 5.40 -19.10
CA LEU A 918 -12.04 4.06 -18.92
C LEU A 918 -11.13 3.96 -17.69
N MET A 919 -10.27 4.96 -17.50
CA MET A 919 -9.36 5.02 -16.36
C MET A 919 -10.08 5.17 -15.01
N ALA A 920 -11.23 5.84 -14.95
CA ALA A 920 -12.06 5.88 -13.75
C ALA A 920 -12.58 4.48 -13.35
N GLU A 921 -12.72 3.57 -14.32
CA GLU A 921 -13.08 2.18 -14.04
C GLU A 921 -11.88 1.31 -13.67
N VAL A 922 -10.74 1.49 -14.36
CA VAL A 922 -9.50 0.71 -14.16
C VAL A 922 -8.80 1.09 -12.86
N ASN A 923 -8.73 2.39 -12.54
CA ASN A 923 -7.94 2.91 -11.41
C ASN A 923 -8.74 2.90 -10.11
N ARG A 924 -9.23 1.71 -9.74
CA ARG A 924 -9.89 1.44 -8.47
C ARG A 924 -9.27 0.21 -7.85
N MET A 925 -9.04 0.24 -6.53
CA MET A 925 -8.55 -0.94 -5.82
C MET A 925 -9.46 -2.17 -6.03
N SER A 926 -10.78 -1.96 -6.05
CA SER A 926 -11.75 -3.01 -6.36
C SER A 926 -11.56 -3.62 -7.76
N ALA A 927 -11.30 -2.81 -8.79
CA ALA A 927 -11.08 -3.31 -10.15
C ALA A 927 -9.81 -4.15 -10.26
N LEU A 928 -8.73 -3.71 -9.58
CA LEU A 928 -7.47 -4.45 -9.45
C LEU A 928 -7.70 -5.80 -8.76
N HIS A 929 -8.43 -5.81 -7.64
CA HIS A 929 -8.77 -7.06 -6.94
C HIS A 929 -9.64 -7.98 -7.78
N CYS A 930 -10.60 -7.46 -8.54
CA CYS A 930 -11.41 -8.29 -9.43
C CYS A 930 -10.57 -8.99 -10.50
N TYR A 931 -9.59 -8.30 -11.10
CA TYR A 931 -8.62 -8.91 -12.02
C TYR A 931 -7.76 -9.97 -11.31
N ALA A 932 -7.15 -9.61 -10.17
CA ALA A 932 -6.28 -10.51 -9.42
C ALA A 932 -7.01 -11.77 -8.92
N GLY A 933 -8.27 -11.64 -8.50
CA GLY A 933 -9.09 -12.75 -8.02
C GLY A 933 -9.47 -13.72 -9.13
N LEU A 934 -9.85 -13.22 -10.31
CA LEU A 934 -10.14 -14.10 -11.45
C LEU A 934 -8.86 -14.79 -11.92
N LEU A 935 -7.77 -14.03 -12.04
CA LEU A 935 -6.47 -14.56 -12.43
C LEU A 935 -6.03 -15.66 -11.47
N LEU A 936 -6.23 -15.47 -10.16
CA LEU A 936 -5.87 -16.45 -9.15
C LEU A 936 -6.66 -17.76 -9.30
N LEU A 937 -7.97 -17.68 -9.57
CA LEU A 937 -8.80 -18.87 -9.77
C LEU A 937 -8.44 -19.61 -11.06
N GLU A 938 -8.26 -18.89 -12.16
CA GLU A 938 -7.84 -19.47 -13.44
C GLU A 938 -6.43 -20.06 -13.37
N TYR A 939 -5.52 -19.41 -12.64
CA TYR A 939 -4.18 -19.93 -12.39
C TYR A 939 -4.20 -21.17 -11.52
N ALA A 940 -4.99 -21.17 -10.43
CA ALA A 940 -5.15 -22.34 -9.59
C ALA A 940 -5.66 -23.53 -10.41
N ALA A 941 -6.65 -23.29 -11.29
CA ALA A 941 -7.25 -24.28 -12.20
C ALA A 941 -6.22 -25.07 -13.02
N LEU A 942 -5.05 -24.50 -13.34
CA LEU A 942 -3.98 -25.17 -14.07
C LEU A 942 -3.38 -26.39 -13.35
N PHE A 943 -3.55 -26.50 -12.02
CA PHE A 943 -2.92 -27.54 -11.20
C PHE A 943 -3.91 -28.59 -10.66
N HIS A 944 -5.15 -28.63 -11.15
CA HIS A 944 -6.20 -29.54 -10.68
C HIS A 944 -6.31 -30.86 -11.45
N SER A 945 -5.41 -31.13 -12.40
CA SER A 945 -5.43 -32.33 -13.24
C SER A 945 -4.69 -33.51 -12.61
#